data_AF-A0A7S2UEE4-F1
#
_entry.id   AF-A0A7S2UEE4-F1
#
_cell.length_a   1.000
_cell.length_b   1.000
_cell.length_c   1.000
_cell.angle_alpha   90.00
_cell.angle_beta   90.00
_cell.angle_gamma   90.00
#
_symmetry.space_group_name_H-M   'P 1'
#
loop_
_entity.id
_entity.type
_entity.pdbx_description
1 polymer ?
#
loop_
_entity_poly.entity_id
_entity_poly.type
_entity_poly.pdbx_seq_one_letter_code
_entity_poly.pdbx_strand_id
1 'polypeptide(L)'
;TTKKNKHGKRITIQRWPYDDYHKVQADYYERLEHSETKENGHASDEDNNSEPKEKPDGYHSGSDDEDRGRSSTGVDDGSSFVERPKELPTIKDTVGNLPLSEFNKKAQERAIGIVSTWLFDSGLVDELLVNGAISRSSGAATTANGEGIEVGANGFPIVDGAGLKMDKEIDKLRMGAQRELSLVNASLNDGVAASGSEVQELVNAVTRTKGDLGSLRELTTYFTKGGAYIDPNEEKELMGQVSNELKKEAKDEFLLAHFPKLKTAVNARRNTTRCFRELEFFTQIPSTCDRLREELHSSEWTAEEWHTIRSVSMEHVELEILLIEAEAGMKAKARGGGGGGGDGYGRQNTYGSSSYGGGGGGKKNAYQSMEHVDDFLSEHVKNVWEMGEELRMRILSGIASAFELALQNPGGMVALVEAVEVYEKAAEQYGTKQEDEDAHFGNQSDSKLHFTNMRAAALAQLYEDFEMRCNEVFSNVHMQAAEDADEEDAMNEQYTAVLRGATELVAEIDMVQNAMVPCFPPFWAVDVLWTACVAHVCSSQILQQIGGPEAHNLPDLTVTQLLDVVAWVEFFRQTIEEAFPAVKEKESGRDKVFMDQRPDLFGADDKKVDVSAAMDSLVWAKDMLWEVHRLAQDEFLLRTRDQSEEWLGTAYTAEHEKSQSMEGRLATSLPEDVFSLAGAQLRTIRERLSSRSDALVMAICLIFSQLRSMQIHNRDNYLKDLETCCASANDFIRMSEQAEELLEEIQDEDQLNEKSQQTLEASSEELFSLYSNDAVYAAQCVHIHIFEPISEAIEEELFGKQWEEELTRNELALTLVRTLEDFMGDVEQYMDSLMVRKTVDALVTSSVIFYIGCLIKKSESHNSNKVPMFSDVDLALNRMLGDFKIMREYFEGLGERFPGIERHVEREFEVLGTVHELLSIAGGLSESDAADFIVMIQKRVKDVNLTKHFISDLWHLVSPTEERAIWELVESMEETMNEIAPTDDEAAQVALGRSSVPGLRLDAMMANNYMNSKRKRSVKASVAEKMMTGWQSKWASNEDDEDDPE
;
A
#
# COMPACT_ATOMS: atom_id res chain seq x y z
N THR A 1 -1.37 -23.29 37.41
CA THR A 1 -1.03 -24.49 38.25
C THR A 1 -0.90 -24.08 39.72
N THR A 2 -0.93 -25.00 40.70
CA THR A 2 -0.96 -24.63 42.14
C THR A 2 0.13 -25.29 43.00
N LYS A 3 1.14 -24.51 43.43
CA LYS A 3 2.07 -24.88 44.52
C LYS A 3 1.52 -24.37 45.86
N LYS A 4 1.52 -25.22 46.90
CA LYS A 4 1.26 -24.81 48.30
C LYS A 4 2.57 -24.48 49.00
N ASN A 5 2.66 -23.32 49.66
CA ASN A 5 3.78 -22.99 50.55
C ASN A 5 3.42 -23.23 52.03
N LYS A 6 4.43 -23.40 52.90
CA LYS A 6 4.34 -24.10 54.19
C LYS A 6 3.44 -23.48 55.29
N HIS A 7 2.91 -22.27 55.11
CA HIS A 7 2.21 -21.51 56.17
C HIS A 7 0.70 -21.30 55.96
N GLY A 8 0.06 -22.09 55.09
CA GLY A 8 -1.38 -22.38 55.17
C GLY A 8 -2.38 -21.27 54.81
N LYS A 9 -1.97 -20.00 54.67
CA LYS A 9 -2.81 -18.95 54.08
C LYS A 9 -3.02 -19.22 52.59
N ARG A 10 -4.29 -19.25 52.15
CA ARG A 10 -4.63 -19.03 50.73
C ARG A 10 -4.43 -17.54 50.44
N ILE A 11 -3.44 -17.21 49.61
CA ILE A 11 -3.49 -15.98 48.82
C ILE A 11 -4.37 -16.32 47.62
N THR A 12 -5.53 -15.69 47.52
CA THR A 12 -6.31 -15.69 46.28
C THR A 12 -5.71 -14.59 45.42
N ILE A 13 -4.93 -14.95 44.42
CA ILE A 13 -4.57 -14.00 43.35
C ILE A 13 -5.90 -13.61 42.69
N GLN A 14 -6.24 -12.33 42.73
CA GLN A 14 -7.45 -11.82 42.13
C GLN A 14 -7.22 -11.78 40.62
N ARG A 15 -7.87 -12.72 39.91
CA ARG A 15 -7.74 -12.87 38.45
C ARG A 15 -8.11 -11.55 37.77
N TRP A 16 -7.25 -11.03 36.89
CA TRP A 16 -7.50 -9.74 36.26
C TRP A 16 -8.63 -9.88 35.23
N PRO A 17 -9.51 -8.88 35.06
CA PRO A 17 -10.53 -8.93 34.01
C PRO A 17 -10.00 -9.07 32.57
N TYR A 18 -8.69 -8.84 32.37
CA TYR A 18 -7.98 -9.00 31.10
C TYR A 18 -6.97 -10.17 31.09
N ASP A 19 -7.13 -11.18 31.98
CA ASP A 19 -6.50 -12.53 31.91
C ASP A 19 -6.90 -13.35 30.66
N ASP A 20 -7.51 -12.69 29.67
CA ASP A 20 -8.20 -13.24 28.51
C ASP A 20 -7.96 -12.26 27.33
N TYR A 21 -6.69 -11.88 27.10
CA TYR A 21 -6.26 -10.97 26.02
C TYR A 21 -6.78 -11.42 24.65
N HIS A 22 -6.66 -12.72 24.34
CA HIS A 22 -7.24 -13.35 23.15
C HIS A 22 -8.76 -13.20 23.06
N LYS A 23 -9.45 -12.98 24.19
CA LYS A 23 -10.88 -12.69 24.20
C LYS A 23 -11.19 -11.22 23.94
N VAL A 24 -10.36 -10.27 24.38
CA VAL A 24 -10.49 -8.86 23.94
C VAL A 24 -10.21 -8.75 22.44
N GLN A 25 -9.23 -9.50 21.95
CA GLN A 25 -8.89 -9.66 20.54
C GLN A 25 -10.07 -10.29 19.76
N ALA A 26 -10.68 -11.37 20.28
CA ALA A 26 -11.88 -11.97 19.69
C ALA A 26 -13.11 -11.04 19.72
N ASP A 27 -13.39 -10.38 20.86
CA ASP A 27 -14.45 -9.36 21.01
C ASP A 27 -14.25 -8.19 20.02
N TYR A 28 -13.02 -7.89 19.61
CA TYR A 28 -12.70 -6.84 18.63
C TYR A 28 -12.93 -7.32 17.19
N TYR A 29 -12.44 -8.51 16.82
CA TYR A 29 -12.70 -9.09 15.49
C TYR A 29 -14.19 -9.44 15.28
N GLU A 30 -14.87 -10.00 16.29
CA GLU A 30 -16.31 -10.27 16.25
C GLU A 30 -17.11 -8.95 16.10
N ARG A 31 -16.61 -7.82 16.64
CA ARG A 31 -17.21 -6.49 16.39
C ARG A 31 -16.97 -5.97 14.98
N LEU A 32 -15.79 -6.23 14.38
CA LEU A 32 -15.49 -5.89 12.99
C LEU A 32 -16.43 -6.65 12.02
N GLU A 33 -16.55 -7.97 12.17
CA GLU A 33 -17.50 -8.80 11.43
C GLU A 33 -18.96 -8.30 11.61
N HIS A 34 -19.33 -7.86 12.81
CA HIS A 34 -20.65 -7.28 13.13
C HIS A 34 -20.86 -5.81 12.71
N SER A 35 -19.83 -5.14 12.16
CA SER A 35 -19.95 -3.87 11.43
C SER A 35 -20.07 -4.09 9.92
N GLU A 36 -19.23 -4.93 9.32
CA GLU A 36 -19.26 -5.23 7.87
C GLU A 36 -20.59 -5.86 7.44
N THR A 37 -21.17 -6.70 8.29
CA THR A 37 -22.51 -7.29 8.09
C THR A 37 -23.67 -6.31 8.32
N LYS A 38 -23.41 -5.05 8.70
CA LYS A 38 -24.43 -3.99 8.84
C LYS A 38 -24.38 -2.93 7.75
N GLU A 39 -23.22 -2.64 7.18
CA GLU A 39 -23.11 -1.66 6.08
C GLU A 39 -23.61 -2.23 4.75
N ASN A 40 -23.49 -3.54 4.52
CA ASN A 40 -24.17 -4.25 3.42
C ASN A 40 -25.70 -4.44 3.63
N GLY A 41 -26.32 -3.62 4.48
CA GLY A 41 -27.67 -3.84 5.04
C GLY A 41 -28.81 -2.97 4.51
N HIS A 42 -28.56 -1.96 3.66
CA HIS A 42 -29.64 -1.11 3.10
C HIS A 42 -29.28 -0.50 1.74
N ALA A 43 -29.87 -1.05 0.67
CA ALA A 43 -29.80 -0.47 -0.68
C ALA A 43 -31.10 -0.75 -1.47
N SER A 44 -32.10 0.13 -1.34
CA SER A 44 -33.19 0.28 -2.31
C SER A 44 -33.84 1.67 -2.22
N ASP A 45 -34.35 2.13 -3.36
CA ASP A 45 -35.36 3.19 -3.55
C ASP A 45 -34.92 4.69 -3.46
N GLU A 46 -34.47 5.18 -4.63
CA GLU A 46 -35.03 6.36 -5.32
C GLU A 46 -34.85 7.81 -4.75
N ASP A 47 -33.95 8.55 -5.42
CA ASP A 47 -34.25 9.73 -6.29
C ASP A 47 -33.81 11.18 -5.93
N ASN A 48 -33.40 11.89 -7.00
CA ASN A 48 -33.33 13.36 -7.22
C ASN A 48 -32.29 14.29 -6.52
N ASN A 49 -31.16 14.49 -7.21
CA ASN A 49 -30.87 15.71 -8.01
C ASN A 49 -30.80 17.11 -7.33
N SER A 50 -29.58 17.67 -7.17
CA SER A 50 -29.22 19.04 -7.65
C SER A 50 -27.71 19.35 -7.63
N GLU A 51 -27.26 20.28 -8.48
CA GLU A 51 -25.86 20.73 -8.64
C GLU A 51 -25.31 21.53 -7.42
N PRO A 52 -24.00 21.46 -7.11
CA PRO A 52 -23.29 22.49 -6.35
C PRO A 52 -22.72 23.58 -7.28
N LYS A 53 -22.88 24.87 -6.91
CA LYS A 53 -22.27 26.02 -7.60
C LYS A 53 -21.38 26.86 -6.69
N GLU A 54 -20.49 27.62 -7.33
CA GLU A 54 -19.30 28.27 -6.78
C GLU A 54 -19.54 29.37 -5.74
N LYS A 55 -18.75 29.35 -4.63
CA LYS A 55 -18.00 30.50 -4.02
C LYS A 55 -18.80 31.76 -3.57
N PRO A 56 -18.18 32.81 -2.97
CA PRO A 56 -16.85 32.95 -2.35
C PRO A 56 -16.86 33.45 -0.87
N ASP A 57 -15.66 33.51 -0.27
CA ASP A 57 -15.11 34.45 0.73
C ASP A 57 -16.01 35.23 1.71
N GLY A 58 -15.65 35.20 3.00
CA GLY A 58 -16.13 36.18 4.00
C GLY A 58 -15.54 36.05 5.41
N TYR A 59 -14.55 36.89 5.77
CA TYR A 59 -14.15 37.09 7.16
C TYR A 59 -15.25 37.84 7.94
N HIS A 60 -15.59 37.41 9.16
CA HIS A 60 -15.56 38.30 10.33
C HIS A 60 -15.73 37.58 11.70
N SER A 61 -15.04 38.14 12.70
CA SER A 61 -15.18 37.85 14.14
C SER A 61 -16.59 38.17 14.68
N GLY A 62 -17.11 37.31 15.57
CA GLY A 62 -18.26 37.59 16.43
C GLY A 62 -18.44 36.50 17.50
N SER A 63 -18.75 36.89 18.73
CA SER A 63 -19.13 35.98 19.83
C SER A 63 -20.65 35.84 19.91
N ASP A 64 -21.14 34.75 20.49
CA ASP A 64 -21.89 34.74 21.76
C ASP A 64 -22.41 33.31 22.07
N ASP A 65 -22.80 33.05 23.32
CA ASP A 65 -23.21 31.73 23.82
C ASP A 65 -24.62 31.30 23.36
N GLU A 66 -24.83 30.01 23.08
CA GLU A 66 -26.07 29.32 23.46
C GLU A 66 -25.78 27.92 24.06
N ASP A 67 -26.19 27.75 25.31
CA ASP A 67 -26.26 26.47 26.05
C ASP A 67 -27.24 25.50 25.38
N ARG A 68 -26.83 24.23 25.23
CA ARG A 68 -27.80 23.13 25.11
C ARG A 68 -27.27 21.76 25.58
N GLY A 69 -27.41 21.54 26.89
CA GLY A 69 -27.34 20.28 27.64
C GLY A 69 -27.23 18.93 26.91
N ARG A 70 -26.18 18.18 27.28
CA ARG A 70 -25.92 16.78 26.89
C ARG A 70 -26.48 15.84 27.98
N SER A 71 -27.45 14.98 27.65
CA SER A 71 -28.06 14.05 28.62
C SER A 71 -27.24 12.77 28.78
N SER A 72 -26.66 12.54 29.95
CA SER A 72 -25.97 11.28 30.29
C SER A 72 -26.97 10.18 30.69
N THR A 73 -27.09 9.15 29.85
CA THR A 73 -27.69 7.87 30.25
C THR A 73 -26.59 7.01 30.87
N GLY A 74 -26.65 6.82 32.19
CA GLY A 74 -25.66 6.02 32.90
C GLY A 74 -25.78 4.53 32.57
N VAL A 75 -24.67 3.91 32.19
CA VAL A 75 -24.46 2.46 32.22
C VAL A 75 -23.45 2.18 33.34
N ASP A 76 -23.79 1.25 34.23
CA ASP A 76 -23.10 0.98 35.49
C ASP A 76 -22.05 -0.13 35.26
N ASP A 77 -20.79 0.24 34.97
CA ASP A 77 -19.70 -0.74 34.80
C ASP A 77 -18.91 -0.98 36.09
N GLY A 78 -18.82 -2.26 36.46
CA GLY A 78 -18.29 -2.72 37.75
C GLY A 78 -16.84 -3.22 37.68
N SER A 79 -15.92 -2.40 37.16
CA SER A 79 -14.50 -2.78 36.97
C SER A 79 -13.57 -2.03 37.94
N SER A 80 -13.20 -2.67 39.06
CA SER A 80 -12.29 -2.07 40.07
C SER A 80 -10.81 -2.16 39.65
N PHE A 81 -10.35 -1.21 38.83
CA PHE A 81 -8.93 -1.01 38.51
C PHE A 81 -8.35 0.17 39.27
N VAL A 82 -7.19 -0.06 39.92
CA VAL A 82 -6.31 0.91 40.62
C VAL A 82 -7.00 2.19 41.12
N GLU A 83 -7.94 2.04 42.06
CA GLU A 83 -8.26 3.17 42.94
C GLU A 83 -7.01 3.55 43.73
N ARG A 84 -6.73 4.87 43.83
CA ARG A 84 -5.77 5.44 44.77
C ARG A 84 -5.93 4.78 46.15
N PRO A 85 -4.87 4.25 46.79
CA PRO A 85 -4.98 3.59 48.08
C PRO A 85 -5.70 4.47 49.12
N LYS A 86 -6.96 4.13 49.43
CA LYS A 86 -7.84 4.96 50.26
C LYS A 86 -7.29 5.19 51.67
N GLU A 87 -6.44 4.30 52.15
CA GLU A 87 -5.43 4.59 53.17
C GLU A 87 -4.09 3.96 52.74
N LEU A 88 -2.97 4.67 52.99
CA LEU A 88 -1.62 4.09 52.87
C LEU A 88 -1.47 2.86 53.79
N PRO A 89 -0.69 1.83 53.40
CA PRO A 89 -0.38 0.67 54.24
C PRO A 89 0.06 1.07 55.65
N THR A 90 -0.35 0.31 56.65
CA THR A 90 0.17 0.49 58.00
C THR A 90 1.62 0.03 58.09
N ILE A 91 2.41 0.76 58.87
CA ILE A 91 3.81 0.50 59.29
C ILE A 91 4.12 -0.98 59.60
N LYS A 92 3.10 -1.72 60.01
CA LYS A 92 3.17 -3.12 60.41
C LYS A 92 3.26 -4.11 59.24
N ASP A 93 2.93 -3.66 58.04
CA ASP A 93 2.74 -4.49 56.85
C ASP A 93 3.88 -4.31 55.84
N THR A 94 4.46 -3.10 55.75
CA THR A 94 5.72 -2.80 55.02
C THR A 94 6.96 -3.33 55.73
N VAL A 95 7.08 -3.18 57.05
CA VAL A 95 8.31 -3.47 57.82
C VAL A 95 8.40 -4.95 58.23
N GLY A 96 8.18 -5.86 57.29
CA GLY A 96 8.01 -7.30 57.57
C GLY A 96 9.21 -8.05 58.16
N ASN A 97 10.44 -7.53 58.00
CA ASN A 97 11.68 -8.26 58.30
C ASN A 97 12.68 -7.54 59.24
N LEU A 98 12.34 -6.39 59.83
CA LEU A 98 13.22 -5.69 60.79
C LEU A 98 12.78 -5.90 62.26
N PRO A 99 13.72 -6.00 63.22
CA PRO A 99 13.40 -6.26 64.62
C PRO A 99 12.77 -5.03 65.31
N LEU A 100 11.43 -5.01 65.35
CA LEU A 100 10.61 -3.91 65.89
C LEU A 100 10.99 -3.41 67.29
N SER A 101 11.70 -4.19 68.11
CA SER A 101 12.11 -3.81 69.46
C SER A 101 13.11 -2.66 69.51
N GLU A 102 14.10 -2.63 68.62
CA GLU A 102 15.08 -1.53 68.60
C GLU A 102 14.51 -0.27 67.95
N PHE A 103 13.71 -0.42 66.88
CA PHE A 103 13.06 0.71 66.24
C PHE A 103 12.05 1.38 67.18
N ASN A 104 11.15 0.64 67.82
CA ASN A 104 10.24 1.21 68.82
C ASN A 104 11.01 1.88 69.96
N LYS A 105 12.11 1.28 70.45
CA LYS A 105 12.91 1.89 71.51
C LYS A 105 13.55 3.22 71.08
N LYS A 106 14.25 3.26 69.93
CA LYS A 106 14.87 4.51 69.43
C LYS A 106 13.82 5.56 69.02
N ALA A 107 12.70 5.15 68.43
CA ALA A 107 11.61 6.04 68.07
C ALA A 107 10.91 6.61 69.31
N GLN A 108 10.70 5.79 70.36
CA GLN A 108 10.15 6.23 71.64
C GLN A 108 11.14 7.13 72.40
N GLU A 109 12.44 6.82 72.42
CA GLU A 109 13.48 7.66 73.01
C GLU A 109 13.59 9.01 72.28
N ARG A 110 13.55 9.05 70.94
CA ARG A 110 13.53 10.29 70.16
C ARG A 110 12.21 11.05 70.30
N ALA A 111 11.06 10.38 70.32
CA ALA A 111 9.76 11.03 70.51
C ALA A 111 9.62 11.62 71.91
N ILE A 112 10.11 10.93 72.95
CA ILE A 112 10.23 11.47 74.31
C ILE A 112 11.19 12.66 74.29
N GLY A 113 12.39 12.54 73.71
CA GLY A 113 13.35 13.64 73.62
C GLY A 113 12.77 14.89 72.96
N ILE A 114 12.14 14.74 71.78
CA ILE A 114 11.48 15.84 71.06
C ILE A 114 10.34 16.43 71.90
N VAL A 115 9.43 15.61 72.45
CA VAL A 115 8.30 16.12 73.24
C VAL A 115 8.76 16.77 74.55
N SER A 116 9.80 16.26 75.20
CA SER A 116 10.40 16.86 76.40
C SER A 116 11.03 18.21 76.10
N THR A 117 11.89 18.31 75.08
CA THR A 117 12.48 19.58 74.64
C THR A 117 11.39 20.57 74.22
N TRP A 118 10.37 20.12 73.49
CA TRP A 118 9.31 21.01 73.00
C TRP A 118 8.36 21.49 74.11
N LEU A 119 8.11 20.69 75.15
CA LEU A 119 7.41 21.13 76.37
C LEU A 119 8.23 22.15 77.18
N PHE A 120 9.56 22.02 77.16
CA PHE A 120 10.50 22.94 77.82
C PHE A 120 10.57 24.28 77.07
N ASP A 121 10.90 24.25 75.78
CA ASP A 121 11.06 25.43 74.91
C ASP A 121 9.75 26.21 74.69
N SER A 122 8.59 25.55 74.84
CA SER A 122 7.29 26.22 74.76
C SER A 122 6.94 27.06 75.99
N GLY A 123 7.65 26.89 77.12
CA GLY A 123 7.38 27.56 78.39
C GLY A 123 6.18 27.03 79.18
N LEU A 124 5.59 25.90 78.76
CA LEU A 124 4.32 25.40 79.31
C LEU A 124 4.43 24.97 80.79
N VAL A 125 5.62 24.56 81.22
CA VAL A 125 5.89 24.12 82.60
C VAL A 125 5.82 25.30 83.58
N ASP A 126 6.42 26.45 83.21
CA ASP A 126 6.36 27.66 84.04
C ASP A 126 4.94 28.22 84.11
N GLU A 127 4.21 28.23 83.00
CA GLU A 127 2.82 28.72 82.94
C GLU A 127 1.86 27.87 83.80
N LEU A 128 2.10 26.56 83.90
CA LEU A 128 1.36 25.66 84.81
C LEU A 128 1.78 25.80 86.27
N LEU A 129 3.07 26.01 86.57
CA LEU A 129 3.57 26.17 87.94
C LEU A 129 3.17 27.52 88.55
N VAL A 130 3.23 28.61 87.79
CA VAL A 130 2.91 29.97 88.26
C VAL A 130 1.41 30.12 88.57
N ASN A 131 0.53 29.54 87.74
CA ASN A 131 -0.92 29.65 87.94
C ASN A 131 -1.48 28.67 88.99
N GLY A 132 -0.74 27.65 89.41
CA GLY A 132 -1.16 26.68 90.42
C GLY A 132 -1.17 27.20 91.87
N ALA A 133 -0.60 28.37 92.14
CA ALA A 133 -0.23 28.80 93.50
C ALA A 133 -1.23 29.74 94.22
N ILE A 134 -2.28 30.22 93.55
CA ILE A 134 -3.13 31.32 94.06
C ILE A 134 -4.55 30.86 94.42
N SER A 135 -4.71 30.12 95.52
CA SER A 135 -5.85 30.24 96.47
C SER A 135 -5.86 29.19 97.59
N ARG A 136 -5.43 29.57 98.80
CA ARG A 136 -6.16 29.30 100.06
C ARG A 136 -5.64 30.22 101.17
N SER A 137 -6.52 30.57 102.11
CA SER A 137 -6.46 31.83 102.86
C SER A 137 -5.92 31.72 104.29
N SER A 138 -5.64 32.90 104.85
CA SER A 138 -5.32 33.16 106.25
C SER A 138 -6.35 32.64 107.27
N GLY A 139 -5.91 32.39 108.50
CA GLY A 139 -6.76 32.30 109.70
C GLY A 139 -6.39 31.19 110.68
N ALA A 140 -6.09 31.55 111.94
CA ALA A 140 -5.77 30.60 113.00
C ALA A 140 -6.95 30.31 113.95
N ALA A 141 -7.06 29.04 114.34
CA ALA A 141 -7.31 28.47 115.68
C ALA A 141 -7.79 29.42 116.82
N THR A 142 -8.83 29.13 117.62
CA THR A 142 -9.02 28.02 118.61
C THR A 142 -10.51 28.02 119.10
N THR A 143 -11.07 27.27 120.07
CA THR A 143 -10.65 26.44 121.23
C THR A 143 -11.53 25.16 121.35
N ALA A 144 -11.76 24.59 122.56
CA ALA A 144 -12.66 23.45 122.86
C ALA A 144 -13.19 23.47 124.31
N ASN A 145 -14.20 22.64 124.62
CA ASN A 145 -14.92 22.49 125.92
C ASN A 145 -15.82 23.73 126.26
N GLY A 146 -16.84 23.75 127.14
CA GLY A 146 -17.52 22.78 128.04
C GLY A 146 -18.18 23.56 129.21
N GLU A 147 -19.28 23.19 129.90
CA GLU A 147 -20.24 22.06 129.84
C GLU A 147 -21.59 22.47 130.52
N GLY A 148 -22.70 21.71 130.32
CA GLY A 148 -24.00 21.87 131.04
C GLY A 148 -25.03 22.82 130.38
N ILE A 149 -26.35 22.79 130.66
CA ILE A 149 -27.20 22.01 131.61
C ILE A 149 -28.56 21.67 130.94
N GLU A 150 -29.21 20.56 131.32
CA GLU A 150 -30.56 20.14 130.86
C GLU A 150 -31.70 20.65 131.77
N VAL A 151 -32.86 21.03 131.20
CA VAL A 151 -34.22 20.81 131.77
C VAL A 151 -35.22 20.60 130.61
N GLY A 152 -36.27 19.81 130.82
CA GLY A 152 -37.27 19.43 129.81
C GLY A 152 -38.31 20.50 129.40
N ALA A 153 -39.24 20.22 128.46
CA ALA A 153 -39.47 18.94 127.78
C ALA A 153 -40.22 19.08 126.43
N ASN A 154 -39.66 18.73 125.27
CA ASN A 154 -38.33 19.07 124.75
C ASN A 154 -38.41 19.14 123.21
N GLY A 155 -37.76 20.15 122.60
CA GLY A 155 -38.04 20.56 121.22
C GLY A 155 -37.28 19.81 120.11
N PHE A 156 -37.77 19.97 118.87
CA PHE A 156 -37.07 19.61 117.64
C PHE A 156 -35.75 20.40 117.48
N PRO A 157 -34.80 19.83 116.71
CA PRO A 157 -34.34 20.59 115.53
C PRO A 157 -34.27 19.76 114.23
N ILE A 158 -34.24 20.47 113.11
CA ILE A 158 -34.02 19.96 111.75
C ILE A 158 -32.51 19.85 111.49
N VAL A 159 -32.06 18.84 110.73
CA VAL A 159 -30.69 18.77 110.16
C VAL A 159 -30.73 18.19 108.75
N ASP A 160 -30.08 18.87 107.80
CA ASP A 160 -29.95 18.49 106.39
C ASP A 160 -28.97 17.33 106.13
N GLY A 161 -29.05 16.69 104.96
CA GLY A 161 -28.18 15.53 104.67
C GLY A 161 -28.16 14.93 103.26
N ALA A 162 -28.27 15.72 102.18
CA ALA A 162 -28.26 15.18 100.80
C ALA A 162 -27.03 15.53 99.93
N GLY A 163 -26.36 16.68 100.12
CA GLY A 163 -25.22 17.09 99.27
C GLY A 163 -23.87 16.45 99.65
N LEU A 164 -23.57 16.37 100.95
CA LEU A 164 -22.20 16.14 101.47
C LEU A 164 -21.69 14.68 101.45
N LYS A 165 -22.28 13.80 100.62
CA LYS A 165 -21.72 12.47 100.35
C LYS A 165 -20.85 12.43 99.10
N MET A 166 -21.32 13.03 98.00
CA MET A 166 -20.66 12.90 96.70
C MET A 166 -19.34 13.69 96.64
N ASP A 167 -19.30 14.91 97.18
CA ASP A 167 -18.06 15.69 97.29
C ASP A 167 -16.99 14.96 98.13
N LYS A 168 -17.40 14.30 99.22
CA LYS A 168 -16.49 13.47 100.04
C LYS A 168 -16.02 12.21 99.33
N GLU A 169 -16.73 11.74 98.32
CA GLU A 169 -16.34 10.60 97.50
C GLU A 169 -15.36 11.04 96.40
N ILE A 170 -15.61 12.20 95.78
CA ILE A 170 -14.72 12.85 94.82
C ILE A 170 -13.39 13.27 95.47
N ASP A 171 -13.42 13.90 96.65
CA ASP A 171 -12.19 14.26 97.39
C ASP A 171 -11.45 13.02 97.90
N LYS A 172 -12.16 11.95 98.27
CA LYS A 172 -11.54 10.67 98.65
C LYS A 172 -10.88 9.96 97.47
N LEU A 173 -11.47 10.01 96.27
CA LEU A 173 -10.86 9.55 95.02
C LEU A 173 -9.66 10.41 94.62
N ARG A 174 -9.76 11.74 94.72
CA ARG A 174 -8.62 12.66 94.51
C ARG A 174 -7.47 12.38 95.48
N MET A 175 -7.74 12.24 96.78
CA MET A 175 -6.72 11.90 97.77
C MET A 175 -6.15 10.49 97.58
N GLY A 176 -6.94 9.54 97.07
CA GLY A 176 -6.48 8.21 96.67
C GLY A 176 -5.49 8.29 95.52
N ALA A 177 -5.93 8.82 94.37
CA ALA A 177 -5.11 8.98 93.17
C ALA A 177 -3.86 9.84 93.43
N GLN A 178 -3.96 10.91 94.22
CA GLN A 178 -2.81 11.75 94.58
C GLN A 178 -1.80 10.99 95.47
N ARG A 179 -2.26 10.13 96.39
CA ARG A 179 -1.37 9.29 97.20
C ARG A 179 -0.71 8.18 96.39
N GLU A 180 -1.43 7.54 95.46
CA GLU A 180 -0.84 6.55 94.54
C GLU A 180 0.15 7.22 93.58
N LEU A 181 -0.16 8.40 93.03
CA LEU A 181 0.77 9.18 92.21
C LEU A 181 2.02 9.60 92.99
N SER A 182 1.91 9.98 94.27
CA SER A 182 3.09 10.23 95.11
C SER A 182 3.92 8.97 95.37
N LEU A 183 3.31 7.78 95.49
CA LEU A 183 4.03 6.50 95.59
C LEU A 183 4.76 6.17 94.29
N VAL A 184 4.07 6.24 93.15
CA VAL A 184 4.67 6.01 91.81
C VAL A 184 5.82 7.00 91.56
N ASN A 185 5.65 8.28 91.93
CA ASN A 185 6.70 9.28 91.77
C ASN A 185 7.88 9.06 92.73
N ALA A 186 7.66 8.56 93.95
CA ALA A 186 8.75 8.16 94.84
C ALA A 186 9.54 6.98 94.27
N SER A 187 8.85 5.90 93.86
CA SER A 187 9.46 4.71 93.26
C SER A 187 10.19 4.98 91.92
N LEU A 188 9.84 6.06 91.22
CA LEU A 188 10.55 6.52 90.02
C LEU A 188 11.80 7.38 90.33
N ASN A 189 11.87 8.01 91.51
CA ASN A 189 13.02 8.84 91.92
C ASN A 189 14.09 8.06 92.68
N ASP A 190 13.73 7.05 93.50
CA ASP A 190 14.66 6.21 94.28
C ASP A 190 15.38 5.12 93.44
N GLY A 191 15.57 5.36 92.14
CA GLY A 191 15.77 4.30 91.14
C GLY A 191 17.06 3.47 91.25
N VAL A 192 16.94 2.21 91.67
CA VAL A 192 17.79 1.08 91.23
C VAL A 192 17.10 -0.28 91.49
N ALA A 193 17.22 -1.21 90.52
CA ALA A 193 17.01 -2.66 90.66
C ALA A 193 15.70 -3.18 91.34
N ALA A 194 14.54 -2.86 90.76
CA ALA A 194 13.27 -3.49 91.15
C ALA A 194 13.23 -5.01 90.79
N SER A 195 12.75 -5.82 91.72
CA SER A 195 12.42 -7.24 91.52
C SER A 195 11.13 -7.43 90.71
N GLY A 196 10.93 -8.63 90.15
CA GLY A 196 9.71 -8.95 89.39
C GLY A 196 8.40 -8.78 90.18
N SER A 197 8.46 -8.91 91.51
CA SER A 197 7.35 -8.61 92.44
C SER A 197 6.99 -7.12 92.47
N GLU A 198 7.99 -6.24 92.55
CA GLU A 198 7.77 -4.79 92.65
C GLU A 198 7.27 -4.20 91.32
N VAL A 199 7.74 -4.74 90.19
CA VAL A 199 7.17 -4.43 88.86
C VAL A 199 5.69 -4.85 88.79
N GLN A 200 5.33 -6.02 89.34
CA GLN A 200 3.94 -6.46 89.37
C GLN A 200 3.06 -5.59 90.29
N GLU A 201 3.58 -5.10 91.43
CA GLU A 201 2.86 -4.15 92.28
C GLU A 201 2.68 -2.79 91.59
N LEU A 202 3.70 -2.29 90.87
CA LEU A 202 3.60 -1.06 90.08
C LEU A 202 2.55 -1.19 88.95
N VAL A 203 2.53 -2.32 88.24
CA VAL A 203 1.50 -2.63 87.23
C VAL A 203 0.11 -2.74 87.86
N ASN A 204 -0.01 -3.35 89.04
CA ASN A 204 -1.27 -3.44 89.78
C ASN A 204 -1.78 -2.06 90.22
N ALA A 205 -0.89 -1.17 90.66
CA ALA A 205 -1.22 0.22 91.01
C ALA A 205 -1.71 1.00 89.77
N VAL A 206 -0.90 1.05 88.71
CA VAL A 206 -1.25 1.73 87.45
C VAL A 206 -2.58 1.22 86.86
N THR A 207 -2.87 -0.08 87.01
CA THR A 207 -4.15 -0.68 86.57
C THR A 207 -5.35 -0.19 87.41
N ARG A 208 -5.17 0.03 88.72
CA ARG A 208 -6.21 0.64 89.59
C ARG A 208 -6.43 2.10 89.26
N THR A 209 -5.36 2.90 89.19
CA THR A 209 -5.45 4.34 88.86
C THR A 209 -6.07 4.56 87.48
N LYS A 210 -5.84 3.65 86.51
CA LYS A 210 -6.53 3.62 85.20
C LYS A 210 -8.03 3.34 85.32
N GLY A 211 -8.45 2.46 86.25
CA GLY A 211 -9.85 2.20 86.55
C GLY A 211 -10.54 3.43 87.14
N ASP A 212 -9.95 4.04 88.18
CA ASP A 212 -10.49 5.23 88.85
C ASP A 212 -10.62 6.43 87.88
N LEU A 213 -9.64 6.62 86.99
CA LEU A 213 -9.71 7.62 85.90
C LEU A 213 -10.81 7.30 84.87
N GLY A 214 -11.11 6.02 84.63
CA GLY A 214 -12.25 5.58 83.81
C GLY A 214 -13.57 6.03 84.42
N SER A 215 -13.82 5.68 85.68
CA SER A 215 -15.05 6.06 86.41
C SER A 215 -15.20 7.59 86.54
N LEU A 216 -14.11 8.33 86.76
CA LEU A 216 -14.11 9.81 86.73
C LEU A 216 -14.56 10.38 85.38
N ARG A 217 -14.16 9.74 84.28
CA ARG A 217 -14.51 10.16 82.92
C ARG A 217 -15.97 9.84 82.59
N GLU A 218 -16.48 8.69 83.04
CA GLU A 218 -17.89 8.32 82.92
C GLU A 218 -18.80 9.26 83.71
N LEU A 219 -18.47 9.54 84.98
CA LEU A 219 -19.17 10.54 85.81
C LEU A 219 -19.22 11.92 85.13
N THR A 220 -18.09 12.39 84.59
CA THR A 220 -18.02 13.67 83.87
C THR A 220 -18.89 13.68 82.61
N THR A 221 -18.95 12.55 81.88
CA THR A 221 -19.75 12.40 80.66
C THR A 221 -21.25 12.35 80.95
N TYR A 222 -21.66 11.78 82.10
CA TYR A 222 -23.06 11.80 82.55
C TYR A 222 -23.57 13.23 82.78
N PHE A 223 -22.75 14.10 83.38
CA PHE A 223 -23.07 15.53 83.54
C PHE A 223 -23.25 16.28 82.20
N THR A 224 -22.67 15.80 81.10
CA THR A 224 -22.77 16.46 79.78
C THR A 224 -24.02 16.06 78.97
N LYS A 225 -24.83 15.10 79.44
CA LYS A 225 -25.99 14.57 78.68
C LYS A 225 -27.34 14.55 79.40
N GLY A 226 -27.40 14.76 80.72
CA GLY A 226 -28.66 14.78 81.47
C GLY A 226 -29.06 16.19 81.92
N GLY A 227 -29.87 16.91 81.13
CA GLY A 227 -30.18 18.31 81.47
C GLY A 227 -31.23 19.05 80.63
N ALA A 228 -32.17 18.36 79.96
CA ALA A 228 -33.27 19.03 79.26
C ALA A 228 -34.57 18.20 79.34
N TYR A 229 -35.54 18.71 80.08
CA TYR A 229 -36.94 18.30 80.02
C TYR A 229 -37.76 19.60 79.89
N ILE A 230 -38.54 19.74 78.81
CA ILE A 230 -39.34 20.94 78.54
C ILE A 230 -40.80 20.60 78.83
N ASP A 231 -41.47 21.49 79.57
CA ASP A 231 -42.91 21.41 79.85
C ASP A 231 -43.71 22.00 78.66
N PRO A 232 -44.56 21.22 77.97
CA PRO A 232 -45.15 21.64 76.70
C PRO A 232 -46.50 22.35 76.88
N ASN A 233 -46.50 23.59 77.37
CA ASN A 233 -47.65 24.53 77.26
C ASN A 233 -47.25 26.00 77.49
N GLU A 234 -46.87 26.72 76.43
CA GLU A 234 -47.48 28.01 76.05
C GLU A 234 -46.89 28.53 74.72
N GLU A 235 -47.74 28.61 73.69
CA GLU A 235 -47.41 29.11 72.35
C GLU A 235 -48.22 30.39 72.07
N LYS A 236 -47.51 31.53 71.96
CA LYS A 236 -47.82 32.83 71.29
C LYS A 236 -46.89 33.90 71.90
N GLU A 237 -46.36 34.89 71.18
CA GLU A 237 -46.87 35.55 69.97
C GLU A 237 -45.73 36.22 69.16
N LEU A 238 -45.99 36.54 67.88
CA LEU A 238 -45.25 37.45 66.99
C LEU A 238 -43.87 37.06 66.38
N MET A 239 -43.66 37.65 65.20
CA MET A 239 -42.59 37.54 64.19
C MET A 239 -41.17 37.90 64.71
N GLY A 240 -40.06 37.55 64.04
CA GLY A 240 -39.85 36.79 62.79
C GLY A 240 -38.56 37.22 62.06
N GLN A 241 -37.99 36.32 61.24
CA GLN A 241 -36.76 36.48 60.40
C GLN A 241 -35.42 36.77 61.11
N VAL A 242 -34.46 35.83 61.00
CA VAL A 242 -33.06 35.96 60.49
C VAL A 242 -32.32 34.61 60.65
N SER A 243 -31.28 34.38 59.83
CA SER A 243 -30.60 33.09 59.53
C SER A 243 -30.41 32.07 60.68
N ASN A 244 -30.48 30.79 60.30
CA ASN A 244 -30.23 29.63 61.14
C ASN A 244 -28.74 29.21 61.23
N GLU A 245 -27.84 29.82 60.47
CA GLU A 245 -26.44 29.39 60.34
C GLU A 245 -25.59 29.77 61.57
N LEU A 246 -25.83 30.95 62.15
CA LEU A 246 -25.11 31.47 63.33
C LEU A 246 -25.34 30.68 64.64
N LYS A 247 -26.14 29.61 64.62
CA LYS A 247 -26.37 28.71 65.78
C LYS A 247 -25.55 27.41 65.73
N LYS A 248 -24.81 27.15 64.65
CA LYS A 248 -23.99 25.92 64.53
C LYS A 248 -22.52 26.14 64.92
N GLU A 249 -21.94 27.29 64.60
CA GLU A 249 -20.51 27.54 64.82
C GLU A 249 -20.18 27.91 66.28
N ALA A 250 -21.06 28.65 66.97
CA ALA A 250 -20.91 29.05 68.37
C ALA A 250 -21.06 27.91 69.40
N LYS A 251 -20.95 26.64 68.98
CA LYS A 251 -21.02 25.45 69.84
C LYS A 251 -19.81 24.52 69.77
N ASP A 252 -19.00 24.61 68.71
CA ASP A 252 -17.74 23.85 68.57
C ASP A 252 -16.49 24.74 68.70
N GLU A 253 -16.63 26.01 69.12
CA GLU A 253 -15.49 26.86 69.51
C GLU A 253 -14.88 26.37 70.85
N PHE A 254 -14.12 25.28 70.75
CA PHE A 254 -13.34 24.72 71.84
C PHE A 254 -12.33 25.74 72.40
N LEU A 255 -12.05 25.61 73.69
CA LEU A 255 -11.09 26.40 74.49
C LEU A 255 -9.68 26.58 73.87
N LEU A 256 -9.32 25.80 72.84
CA LEU A 256 -8.08 25.92 72.07
C LEU A 256 -7.95 27.23 71.28
N ALA A 257 -9.05 27.94 70.98
CA ALA A 257 -9.00 29.21 70.24
C ALA A 257 -8.16 30.29 70.95
N HIS A 258 -8.19 30.32 72.29
CA HIS A 258 -7.42 31.25 73.10
C HIS A 258 -5.94 30.83 73.32
N PHE A 259 -5.54 29.64 72.88
CA PHE A 259 -4.18 29.13 73.01
C PHE A 259 -3.59 28.79 71.63
N PRO A 260 -3.22 29.79 70.81
CA PRO A 260 -2.70 29.56 69.46
C PRO A 260 -1.46 28.66 69.44
N LYS A 261 -0.55 28.79 70.43
CA LYS A 261 0.57 27.85 70.61
C LYS A 261 0.11 26.40 70.83
N LEU A 262 -0.97 26.18 71.59
CA LEU A 262 -1.52 24.85 71.84
C LEU A 262 -2.26 24.29 70.62
N LYS A 263 -2.90 25.15 69.80
CA LYS A 263 -3.43 24.77 68.48
C LYS A 263 -2.30 24.32 67.54
N THR A 264 -1.19 25.06 67.49
CA THR A 264 0.03 24.63 66.77
C THR A 264 0.59 23.33 67.34
N ALA A 265 0.59 23.13 68.65
CA ALA A 265 1.06 21.90 69.30
C ALA A 265 0.18 20.68 68.98
N VAL A 266 -1.14 20.82 68.98
CA VAL A 266 -2.08 19.76 68.59
C VAL A 266 -1.96 19.43 67.09
N ASN A 267 -1.77 20.44 66.23
CA ASN A 267 -1.56 20.22 64.80
C ASN A 267 -0.21 19.54 64.51
N ALA A 268 0.88 19.98 65.14
CA ALA A 268 2.18 19.32 65.02
C ALA A 268 2.13 17.87 65.52
N ARG A 269 1.41 17.61 66.63
CA ARG A 269 1.19 16.26 67.17
C ARG A 269 0.32 15.37 66.26
N ARG A 270 -0.67 15.93 65.57
CA ARG A 270 -1.43 15.20 64.54
C ARG A 270 -0.57 14.89 63.32
N ASN A 271 0.23 15.86 62.88
CA ASN A 271 1.11 15.70 61.73
C ASN A 271 2.31 14.78 62.01
N THR A 272 2.75 14.59 63.26
CA THR A 272 3.93 13.72 63.53
C THR A 272 3.69 12.29 63.03
N THR A 273 2.50 11.73 63.22
CA THR A 273 2.14 10.40 62.69
C THR A 273 2.17 10.35 61.16
N ARG A 274 1.81 11.45 60.48
CA ARG A 274 1.92 11.56 59.02
C ARG A 274 3.38 11.69 58.59
N CYS A 275 4.16 12.56 59.21
CA CYS A 275 5.58 12.74 58.91
C CYS A 275 6.41 11.48 59.20
N PHE A 276 6.03 10.66 60.18
CA PHE A 276 6.65 9.34 60.37
C PHE A 276 6.32 8.36 59.24
N ARG A 277 5.09 8.36 58.68
CA ARG A 277 4.78 7.56 57.47
C ARG A 277 5.51 8.09 56.24
N GLU A 278 5.54 9.42 56.05
CA GLU A 278 6.27 10.08 54.96
C GLU A 278 7.78 9.71 55.05
N LEU A 279 8.42 9.83 56.23
CA LEU A 279 9.81 9.41 56.47
C LEU A 279 10.03 7.92 56.26
N GLU A 280 9.14 7.05 56.74
CA GLU A 280 9.27 5.60 56.62
C GLU A 280 9.25 5.15 55.15
N PHE A 281 8.35 5.72 54.35
CA PHE A 281 8.31 5.54 52.90
C PHE A 281 9.64 5.97 52.25
N PHE A 282 10.11 7.21 52.50
CA PHE A 282 11.39 7.67 51.96
C PHE A 282 12.56 6.75 52.34
N THR A 283 12.64 6.29 53.60
CA THR A 283 13.72 5.36 54.01
C THR A 283 13.66 3.97 53.37
N GLN A 284 12.58 3.61 52.69
CA GLN A 284 12.45 2.33 51.98
C GLN A 284 12.82 2.46 50.50
N ILE A 285 12.68 3.64 49.89
CA ILE A 285 12.94 3.86 48.44
C ILE A 285 14.28 3.29 47.98
N PRO A 286 15.45 3.55 48.61
CA PRO A 286 16.72 3.03 48.10
C PRO A 286 16.75 1.50 48.10
N SER A 287 16.28 0.86 49.18
CA SER A 287 16.18 -0.60 49.26
C SER A 287 15.15 -1.21 48.31
N THR A 288 14.12 -0.47 47.90
CA THR A 288 13.17 -0.91 46.88
C THR A 288 13.79 -0.78 45.49
N CYS A 289 14.44 0.33 45.17
CA CYS A 289 15.19 0.51 43.92
C CYS A 289 16.27 -0.56 43.76
N ASP A 290 17.06 -0.84 44.81
CA ASP A 290 18.11 -1.86 44.76
C ASP A 290 17.55 -3.29 44.59
N ARG A 291 16.39 -3.61 45.19
CA ARG A 291 15.69 -4.88 44.93
C ARG A 291 15.17 -4.96 43.49
N LEU A 292 14.57 -3.89 42.99
CA LEU A 292 14.06 -3.84 41.61
C LEU A 292 15.21 -3.96 40.60
N ARG A 293 16.40 -3.40 40.89
CA ARG A 293 17.63 -3.65 40.12
C ARG A 293 18.07 -5.10 40.21
N GLU A 294 18.09 -5.70 41.41
CA GLU A 294 18.43 -7.12 41.58
C GLU A 294 17.50 -7.99 40.73
N GLU A 295 16.19 -7.76 40.74
CA GLU A 295 15.20 -8.48 39.93
C GLU A 295 15.32 -8.21 38.40
N LEU A 296 15.73 -7.01 38.01
CA LEU A 296 16.00 -6.65 36.61
C LEU A 296 17.28 -7.31 36.05
N HIS A 297 18.30 -7.51 36.88
CA HIS A 297 19.60 -8.06 36.48
C HIS A 297 19.80 -9.55 36.82
N SER A 298 18.98 -10.16 37.68
CA SER A 298 19.14 -11.57 38.11
C SER A 298 18.73 -12.63 37.09
N SER A 299 18.35 -12.21 35.88
CA SER A 299 17.46 -12.96 34.98
C SER A 299 18.12 -13.20 33.61
N GLU A 300 18.32 -14.47 33.24
CA GLU A 300 19.01 -14.90 32.01
C GLU A 300 18.06 -15.08 30.80
N TRP A 301 17.25 -14.06 30.51
CA TRP A 301 16.39 -13.93 29.32
C TRP A 301 15.47 -15.14 29.01
N THR A 302 14.95 -15.86 30.01
CA THR A 302 14.06 -17.01 29.74
C THR A 302 12.58 -16.63 29.60
N ALA A 303 11.78 -17.50 28.98
CA ALA A 303 10.36 -17.25 28.69
C ALA A 303 9.46 -17.09 29.94
N GLU A 304 9.89 -17.52 31.14
CA GLU A 304 9.15 -17.27 32.39
C GLU A 304 9.46 -15.87 32.99
N GLU A 305 10.54 -15.21 32.56
CA GLU A 305 11.09 -13.98 33.20
C GLU A 305 10.50 -12.68 32.64
N TRP A 306 9.88 -12.72 31.46
CA TRP A 306 9.29 -11.53 30.83
C TRP A 306 8.10 -10.95 31.61
N HIS A 307 7.44 -11.72 32.48
CA HIS A 307 6.48 -11.16 33.43
C HIS A 307 7.16 -10.30 34.53
N THR A 308 8.45 -10.48 34.79
CA THR A 308 9.21 -9.70 35.78
C THR A 308 9.39 -8.25 35.32
N ILE A 309 9.76 -7.97 34.06
CA ILE A 309 9.95 -6.57 33.61
C ILE A 309 8.65 -5.76 33.68
N ARG A 310 7.51 -6.37 33.37
CA ARG A 310 6.18 -5.77 33.57
C ARG A 310 5.89 -5.52 35.06
N SER A 311 6.20 -6.46 35.95
CA SER A 311 6.01 -6.29 37.39
C SER A 311 6.88 -5.16 37.97
N VAL A 312 8.15 -5.12 37.57
CA VAL A 312 9.13 -4.10 37.98
C VAL A 312 8.74 -2.71 37.44
N SER A 313 8.24 -2.63 36.21
CA SER A 313 7.73 -1.38 35.62
C SER A 313 6.51 -0.84 36.36
N MET A 314 5.55 -1.71 36.74
CA MET A 314 4.39 -1.30 37.54
C MET A 314 4.80 -0.74 38.91
N GLU A 315 5.72 -1.39 39.62
CA GLU A 315 6.17 -0.91 40.94
C GLU A 315 7.04 0.35 40.83
N HIS A 316 7.86 0.49 39.77
CA HIS A 316 8.60 1.73 39.50
C HIS A 316 7.67 2.92 39.26
N VAL A 317 6.62 2.74 38.46
CA VAL A 317 5.57 3.75 38.23
C VAL A 317 4.84 4.13 39.51
N GLU A 318 4.51 3.16 40.39
CA GLU A 318 3.93 3.46 41.70
C GLU A 318 4.88 4.30 42.58
N LEU A 319 6.18 3.99 42.58
CA LEU A 319 7.20 4.78 43.29
C LEU A 319 7.33 6.21 42.74
N GLU A 320 7.30 6.38 41.41
CA GLU A 320 7.38 7.69 40.75
C GLU A 320 6.18 8.58 41.09
N ILE A 321 4.95 8.05 41.00
CA ILE A 321 3.73 8.80 41.35
C ILE A 321 3.76 9.21 42.82
N LEU A 322 4.12 8.29 43.73
CA LEU A 322 4.19 8.58 45.17
C LEU A 322 5.29 9.61 45.51
N LEU A 323 6.41 9.58 44.80
CA LEU A 323 7.51 10.54 44.92
C LEU A 323 7.06 11.95 44.54
N ILE A 324 6.36 12.10 43.40
CA ILE A 324 5.90 13.39 42.90
C ILE A 324 4.73 13.93 43.73
N GLU A 325 3.76 13.08 44.13
CA GLU A 325 2.71 13.47 45.10
C GLU A 325 3.32 13.99 46.42
N ALA A 326 4.38 13.33 46.91
CA ALA A 326 5.05 13.73 48.15
C ALA A 326 5.83 15.04 47.98
N GLU A 327 6.55 15.23 46.86
CA GLU A 327 7.31 16.44 46.56
C GLU A 327 6.39 17.66 46.41
N ALA A 328 5.33 17.55 45.59
CA ALA A 328 4.28 18.56 45.46
C ALA A 328 3.64 18.87 46.83
N GLY A 329 3.31 17.81 47.59
CA GLY A 329 2.78 17.89 48.95
C GLY A 329 3.74 18.52 49.98
N MET A 330 5.04 18.66 49.68
CA MET A 330 6.01 19.39 50.51
C MET A 330 6.24 20.83 50.01
N LYS A 331 6.39 21.02 48.69
CA LYS A 331 6.47 22.35 48.05
C LYS A 331 5.23 23.22 48.37
N ALA A 332 4.04 22.64 48.37
CA ALA A 332 2.80 23.31 48.76
C ALA A 332 2.79 23.77 50.23
N LYS A 333 3.28 22.93 51.16
CA LYS A 333 3.43 23.29 52.59
C LYS A 333 4.42 24.46 52.77
N ALA A 334 5.53 24.47 52.01
CA ALA A 334 6.53 25.53 52.06
C ALA A 334 5.97 26.88 51.56
N ARG A 335 5.21 26.89 50.46
CA ARG A 335 4.53 28.10 49.95
C ARG A 335 3.39 28.57 50.87
N GLY A 336 2.59 27.65 51.42
CA GLY A 336 1.44 27.96 52.28
C GLY A 336 1.77 28.48 53.69
N GLY A 337 3.02 28.38 54.14
CA GLY A 337 3.44 28.78 55.49
C GLY A 337 3.51 30.29 55.76
N GLY A 338 3.29 31.15 54.75
CA GLY A 338 3.71 32.55 54.79
C GLY A 338 2.66 33.61 54.41
N GLY A 339 1.40 33.53 54.88
CA GLY A 339 0.37 34.49 54.45
C GLY A 339 -0.93 34.56 55.26
N GLY A 340 -0.86 34.59 56.60
CA GLY A 340 -2.04 34.64 57.48
C GLY A 340 -2.29 35.99 58.16
N GLY A 341 -2.50 37.08 57.40
CA GLY A 341 -2.78 38.41 57.97
C GLY A 341 -3.61 39.29 57.03
N GLY A 342 -4.78 39.74 57.49
CA GLY A 342 -5.78 40.45 56.68
C GLY A 342 -5.56 41.96 56.52
N ASP A 343 -6.31 42.55 55.59
CA ASP A 343 -6.07 43.86 54.96
C ASP A 343 -6.29 45.12 55.81
N GLY A 344 -5.72 46.24 55.34
CA GLY A 344 -5.87 47.57 55.95
C GLY A 344 -5.40 48.75 55.08
N TYR A 345 -6.12 49.06 54.00
CA TYR A 345 -6.16 50.30 53.20
C TYR A 345 -4.97 51.32 53.28
N GLY A 346 -4.21 51.53 52.20
CA GLY A 346 -3.17 52.59 52.16
C GLY A 346 -2.60 53.00 50.79
N ARG A 347 -3.11 54.11 50.24
CA ARG A 347 -2.67 54.91 49.07
C ARG A 347 -1.16 54.94 48.66
N GLN A 348 -0.93 54.82 47.35
CA GLN A 348 -0.14 55.70 46.46
C GLN A 348 1.40 55.91 46.60
N ASN A 349 2.09 55.55 45.50
CA ASN A 349 3.10 56.36 44.74
C ASN A 349 4.61 56.44 45.12
N THR A 350 5.42 55.98 44.15
CA THR A 350 6.69 56.57 43.62
C THR A 350 7.97 56.71 44.45
N TYR A 351 9.07 56.19 43.86
CA TYR A 351 10.50 56.58 43.94
C TYR A 351 11.15 56.84 45.32
N GLY A 352 12.17 56.03 45.64
CA GLY A 352 13.16 56.38 46.67
C GLY A 352 14.26 55.32 46.84
N SER A 353 15.51 55.66 46.54
CA SER A 353 16.68 54.84 46.87
C SER A 353 17.45 55.48 48.05
N SER A 354 17.66 54.74 49.13
CA SER A 354 18.84 54.89 50.00
C SER A 354 18.96 53.77 51.04
N SER A 355 20.21 53.35 51.26
CA SER A 355 20.70 52.65 52.45
C SER A 355 20.34 53.37 53.77
N TYR A 356 19.95 52.62 54.82
CA TYR A 356 20.83 52.27 55.95
C TYR A 356 20.22 51.14 56.81
N GLY A 357 21.07 50.32 57.46
CA GLY A 357 20.66 49.04 58.06
C GLY A 357 20.36 49.02 59.57
N GLY A 358 19.96 47.85 60.09
CA GLY A 358 19.89 47.59 61.53
C GLY A 358 19.04 46.39 61.98
N GLY A 359 19.67 45.21 62.18
CA GLY A 359 19.10 44.05 62.90
C GLY A 359 17.96 43.28 62.19
N GLY A 360 17.68 42.01 62.48
CA GLY A 360 18.34 41.04 63.36
C GLY A 360 17.98 39.60 62.95
N GLY A 361 18.57 38.59 63.60
CA GLY A 361 18.45 37.18 63.18
C GLY A 361 17.01 36.63 63.17
N GLY A 362 16.69 35.80 62.18
CA GLY A 362 15.40 35.08 62.10
C GLY A 362 15.22 34.28 60.81
N LYS A 363 15.48 34.88 59.64
CA LYS A 363 15.18 34.25 58.33
C LYS A 363 16.20 33.22 57.81
N LYS A 364 17.42 33.12 58.38
CA LYS A 364 18.46 32.22 57.83
C LYS A 364 18.18 30.72 58.05
N ASN A 365 17.70 30.33 59.23
CA ASN A 365 17.44 28.91 59.54
C ASN A 365 16.33 28.29 58.67
N ALA A 366 15.39 29.10 58.16
CA ALA A 366 14.34 28.60 57.27
C ALA A 366 14.91 28.11 55.93
N TYR A 367 15.86 28.85 55.35
CA TYR A 367 16.52 28.44 54.10
C TYR A 367 17.44 27.25 54.30
N GLN A 368 18.25 27.20 55.37
CA GLN A 368 19.14 26.04 55.63
C GLN A 368 18.36 24.76 55.98
N SER A 369 17.17 24.89 56.58
CA SER A 369 16.27 23.76 56.80
C SER A 369 15.48 23.34 55.56
N MET A 370 15.52 24.14 54.49
CA MET A 370 14.94 23.80 53.19
C MET A 370 16.02 23.16 52.30
N GLU A 371 17.21 23.76 52.25
CA GLU A 371 18.44 23.24 51.64
C GLU A 371 18.69 21.76 52.01
N HIS A 372 18.66 21.40 53.30
CA HIS A 372 18.84 19.99 53.73
C HIS A 372 17.64 19.05 53.47
N VAL A 373 16.45 19.58 53.18
CA VAL A 373 15.30 18.77 52.74
C VAL A 373 15.36 18.57 51.23
N ASP A 374 15.71 19.61 50.48
CA ASP A 374 15.93 19.56 49.04
C ASP A 374 17.13 18.64 48.72
N ASP A 375 18.23 18.70 49.49
CA ASP A 375 19.36 17.75 49.44
C ASP A 375 18.86 16.30 49.61
N PHE A 376 18.17 16.01 50.73
CA PHE A 376 17.68 14.67 51.08
C PHE A 376 16.71 14.12 50.03
N LEU A 377 15.80 14.96 49.54
CA LEU A 377 14.87 14.56 48.48
C LEU A 377 15.62 14.35 47.16
N SER A 378 16.60 15.18 46.80
CA SER A 378 17.36 15.00 45.56
C SER A 378 18.05 13.62 45.49
N GLU A 379 18.55 13.09 46.62
CA GLU A 379 19.15 11.74 46.68
C GLU A 379 18.11 10.63 46.44
N HIS A 380 16.91 10.75 47.00
CA HIS A 380 15.85 9.74 46.86
C HIS A 380 15.16 9.83 45.48
N VAL A 381 14.93 11.05 44.99
CA VAL A 381 14.44 11.35 43.64
C VAL A 381 15.40 10.79 42.59
N LYS A 382 16.69 11.06 42.75
CA LYS A 382 17.75 10.55 41.87
C LYS A 382 17.75 9.01 41.82
N ASN A 383 17.62 8.30 42.94
CA ASN A 383 17.57 6.84 42.94
C ASN A 383 16.38 6.27 42.13
N VAL A 384 15.21 6.91 42.19
CA VAL A 384 14.02 6.51 41.41
C VAL A 384 14.19 6.85 39.92
N TRP A 385 14.79 7.99 39.58
CA TRP A 385 15.07 8.38 38.20
C TRP A 385 16.16 7.52 37.56
N GLU A 386 17.26 7.22 38.26
CA GLU A 386 18.31 6.32 37.76
C GLU A 386 17.77 4.91 37.50
N MET A 387 16.88 4.40 38.37
CA MET A 387 16.22 3.10 38.13
C MET A 387 15.21 3.16 36.98
N GLY A 388 14.47 4.26 36.83
CA GLY A 388 13.54 4.45 35.71
C GLY A 388 14.24 4.57 34.36
N GLU A 389 15.41 5.20 34.34
CA GLU A 389 16.24 5.32 33.14
C GLU A 389 16.88 3.96 32.77
N GLU A 390 17.30 3.19 33.78
CA GLU A 390 17.78 1.81 33.61
C GLU A 390 16.68 0.88 33.05
N LEU A 391 15.44 1.02 33.54
CA LEU A 391 14.26 0.35 32.96
C LEU A 391 13.93 0.84 31.54
N ARG A 392 13.94 2.15 31.30
CA ARG A 392 13.67 2.75 29.99
C ARG A 392 14.66 2.22 28.95
N MET A 393 15.95 2.28 29.25
CA MET A 393 17.01 1.74 28.39
C MET A 393 16.85 0.25 28.16
N ARG A 394 16.44 -0.52 29.17
CA ARG A 394 16.19 -1.97 29.05
C ARG A 394 14.97 -2.30 28.18
N ILE A 395 13.89 -1.53 28.29
CA ILE A 395 12.67 -1.69 27.48
C ILE A 395 12.94 -1.31 26.03
N LEU A 396 13.54 -0.15 25.78
CA LEU A 396 13.87 0.33 24.43
C LEU A 396 14.90 -0.57 23.74
N SER A 397 15.91 -1.06 24.47
CA SER A 397 16.88 -2.05 23.95
C SER A 397 16.25 -3.40 23.59
N GLY A 398 15.09 -3.76 24.17
CA GLY A 398 14.35 -4.96 23.75
C GLY A 398 13.44 -4.70 22.54
N ILE A 399 12.99 -3.46 22.35
CA ILE A 399 12.19 -3.03 21.20
C ILE A 399 13.09 -2.81 19.97
N ALA A 400 14.33 -2.35 20.15
CA ALA A 400 15.42 -2.37 19.15
C ALA A 400 15.99 -3.78 18.90
N SER A 401 15.16 -4.81 19.03
CA SER A 401 15.42 -6.21 18.70
C SER A 401 14.10 -6.94 18.41
N ALA A 402 13.05 -6.19 18.05
CA ALA A 402 11.68 -6.70 18.02
C ALA A 402 11.46 -7.78 16.95
N PHE A 403 12.21 -7.74 15.84
CA PHE A 403 12.25 -8.80 14.83
C PHE A 403 12.69 -10.15 15.42
N GLU A 404 13.89 -10.21 16.01
CA GLU A 404 14.40 -11.43 16.63
C GLU A 404 13.50 -11.89 17.78
N LEU A 405 13.04 -10.95 18.62
CA LEU A 405 12.26 -11.26 19.80
C LEU A 405 10.85 -11.76 19.46
N ALA A 406 10.16 -11.19 18.46
CA ALA A 406 8.87 -11.68 18.01
C ALA A 406 8.96 -13.09 17.40
N LEU A 407 10.02 -13.37 16.63
CA LEU A 407 10.25 -14.69 16.02
C LEU A 407 10.65 -15.76 17.04
N GLN A 408 11.55 -15.44 17.99
CA GLN A 408 12.08 -16.41 18.95
C GLN A 408 11.23 -16.55 20.22
N ASN A 409 10.58 -15.47 20.68
CA ASN A 409 9.88 -15.41 21.96
C ASN A 409 8.79 -14.30 21.96
N PRO A 410 7.68 -14.48 21.22
CA PRO A 410 6.63 -13.46 21.08
C PRO A 410 5.99 -13.05 22.42
N GLY A 411 5.96 -13.95 23.41
CA GLY A 411 5.52 -13.62 24.77
C GLY A 411 6.41 -12.60 25.48
N GLY A 412 7.69 -12.53 25.12
CA GLY A 412 8.61 -11.47 25.57
C GLY A 412 8.36 -10.14 24.89
N MET A 413 8.11 -10.16 23.57
CA MET A 413 7.74 -8.97 22.82
C MET A 413 6.45 -8.33 23.38
N VAL A 414 5.41 -9.13 23.61
CA VAL A 414 4.16 -8.69 24.26
C VAL A 414 4.44 -8.05 25.62
N ALA A 415 5.29 -8.64 26.46
CA ALA A 415 5.58 -8.13 27.79
C ALA A 415 6.34 -6.78 27.79
N LEU A 416 7.20 -6.53 26.79
CA LEU A 416 7.82 -5.22 26.57
C LEU A 416 6.80 -4.16 26.19
N VAL A 417 5.89 -4.48 25.26
CA VAL A 417 4.84 -3.55 24.84
C VAL A 417 3.85 -3.29 25.98
N GLU A 418 3.51 -4.31 26.77
CA GLU A 418 2.75 -4.13 28.01
C GLU A 418 3.46 -3.22 29.02
N ALA A 419 4.80 -3.29 29.14
CA ALA A 419 5.56 -2.40 30.02
C ALA A 419 5.53 -0.94 29.54
N VAL A 420 5.68 -0.68 28.24
CA VAL A 420 5.49 0.66 27.65
C VAL A 420 4.08 1.19 27.93
N GLU A 421 3.06 0.34 27.72
CA GLU A 421 1.66 0.68 27.96
C GLU A 421 1.31 0.92 29.43
N VAL A 422 2.09 0.38 30.39
CA VAL A 422 1.97 0.70 31.82
C VAL A 422 2.40 2.14 32.10
N TYR A 423 3.55 2.58 31.58
CA TYR A 423 4.03 3.96 31.74
C TYR A 423 3.09 4.99 31.10
N GLU A 424 2.60 4.72 29.89
CA GLU A 424 1.66 5.63 29.22
C GLU A 424 0.33 5.75 29.96
N LYS A 425 -0.28 4.64 30.39
CA LYS A 425 -1.56 4.68 31.11
C LYS A 425 -1.42 5.39 32.46
N ALA A 426 -0.25 5.32 33.10
CA ALA A 426 0.04 6.10 34.28
C ALA A 426 0.21 7.59 33.98
N ALA A 427 0.92 7.95 32.90
CA ALA A 427 1.06 9.32 32.42
C ALA A 427 -0.30 9.97 32.09
N GLU A 428 -1.14 9.26 31.32
CA GLU A 428 -2.51 9.66 30.97
C GLU A 428 -3.36 9.85 32.23
N GLN A 429 -3.42 8.85 33.12
CA GLN A 429 -4.21 8.92 34.37
C GLN A 429 -3.70 9.92 35.42
N TYR A 430 -2.43 10.31 35.37
CA TYR A 430 -1.89 11.35 36.22
C TYR A 430 -2.25 12.74 35.65
N GLY A 431 -2.10 12.91 34.33
CA GLY A 431 -2.46 14.13 33.62
C GLY A 431 -3.91 14.56 33.86
N THR A 432 -4.89 13.69 33.60
CA THR A 432 -6.32 14.03 33.77
C THR A 432 -6.66 14.47 35.20
N LYS A 433 -6.07 13.84 36.22
CA LYS A 433 -6.29 14.21 37.63
C LYS A 433 -5.65 15.56 37.96
N GLN A 434 -4.51 15.89 37.35
CA GLN A 434 -3.88 17.18 37.53
C GLN A 434 -4.68 18.29 36.82
N GLU A 435 -5.25 18.03 35.65
CA GLU A 435 -6.14 18.97 34.95
C GLU A 435 -7.40 19.30 35.78
N ASP A 436 -8.02 18.28 36.41
CA ASP A 436 -9.14 18.45 37.35
C ASP A 436 -8.77 19.30 38.59
N GLU A 437 -7.55 19.19 39.12
CA GLU A 437 -7.09 19.96 40.30
C GLU A 437 -6.58 21.38 39.93
N ASP A 438 -5.80 21.54 38.84
CA ASP A 438 -5.26 22.82 38.38
C ASP A 438 -6.37 23.76 37.88
N ALA A 439 -7.50 23.24 37.39
CA ALA A 439 -8.69 24.01 37.05
C ALA A 439 -9.27 24.83 38.24
N HIS A 440 -8.92 24.50 39.48
CA HIS A 440 -9.28 25.27 40.68
C HIS A 440 -8.19 26.24 41.16
N PHE A 441 -6.93 26.04 40.78
CA PHE A 441 -5.78 26.81 41.28
C PHE A 441 -4.74 27.10 40.19
N GLY A 442 -5.18 27.72 39.09
CA GLY A 442 -4.39 27.94 37.85
C GLY A 442 -3.00 28.55 38.05
N ASN A 443 -2.02 27.68 38.28
CA ASN A 443 -0.61 28.02 38.52
C ASN A 443 0.28 26.85 38.07
N GLN A 444 0.33 26.65 36.74
CA GLN A 444 1.12 25.61 36.08
C GLN A 444 2.57 25.61 36.58
N SER A 445 3.06 24.46 37.08
CA SER A 445 4.49 24.22 37.29
C SER A 445 4.84 22.73 37.31
N ASP A 446 5.58 22.29 36.28
CA ASP A 446 6.51 21.16 36.17
C ASP A 446 6.12 19.76 36.68
N SER A 447 4.89 19.53 37.17
CA SER A 447 4.50 18.30 37.86
C SER A 447 4.19 17.09 36.94
N LYS A 448 4.71 17.07 35.70
CA LYS A 448 4.58 15.93 34.78
C LYS A 448 5.43 14.76 35.31
N LEU A 449 4.99 13.50 35.15
CA LEU A 449 5.88 12.36 35.40
C LEU A 449 7.09 12.41 34.44
N HIS A 450 8.23 11.90 34.88
CA HIS A 450 9.49 11.94 34.13
C HIS A 450 9.40 11.03 32.88
N PHE A 451 8.82 9.84 33.03
CA PHE A 451 8.73 8.82 31.98
C PHE A 451 7.39 8.89 31.19
N THR A 452 6.97 10.10 30.79
CA THR A 452 5.64 10.35 30.20
C THR A 452 5.50 10.18 28.69
N ASN A 453 6.57 9.80 27.99
CA ASN A 453 6.62 9.66 26.52
C ASN A 453 7.21 8.28 26.11
N MET A 454 6.94 7.23 26.88
CA MET A 454 7.49 5.89 26.65
C MET A 454 7.03 5.26 25.33
N ARG A 455 5.78 5.47 24.90
CA ARG A 455 5.26 4.95 23.62
C ARG A 455 5.81 5.72 22.43
N ALA A 456 6.02 7.03 22.57
CA ALA A 456 6.71 7.83 21.55
C ALA A 456 8.18 7.40 21.40
N ALA A 457 8.90 7.24 22.51
CA ALA A 457 10.28 6.72 22.49
C ALA A 457 10.35 5.29 21.91
N ALA A 458 9.37 4.42 22.21
CA ALA A 458 9.30 3.07 21.68
C ALA A 458 9.00 3.04 20.16
N LEU A 459 8.05 3.84 19.67
CA LEU A 459 7.73 3.93 18.25
C LEU A 459 8.87 4.55 17.44
N ALA A 460 9.52 5.60 17.96
CA ALA A 460 10.71 6.18 17.35
C ALA A 460 11.87 5.18 17.28
N GLN A 461 12.11 4.43 18.36
CA GLN A 461 13.16 3.41 18.41
C GLN A 461 12.87 2.22 17.48
N LEU A 462 11.61 1.78 17.40
CA LEU A 462 11.15 0.71 16.51
C LEU A 462 11.32 1.10 15.04
N TYR A 463 11.01 2.34 14.68
CA TYR A 463 11.20 2.82 13.31
C TYR A 463 12.68 3.05 12.98
N GLU A 464 13.51 3.48 13.93
CA GLU A 464 14.98 3.53 13.76
C GLU A 464 15.57 2.13 13.53
N ASP A 465 15.08 1.10 14.26
CA ASP A 465 15.44 -0.30 14.05
C ASP A 465 14.98 -0.81 12.67
N PHE A 466 13.79 -0.41 12.21
CA PHE A 466 13.29 -0.74 10.86
C PHE A 466 14.13 -0.12 9.74
N GLU A 467 14.48 1.18 9.84
CA GLU A 467 15.38 1.82 8.89
C GLU A 467 16.78 1.18 8.95
N MET A 468 17.30 0.84 10.13
CA MET A 468 18.59 0.17 10.29
C MET A 468 18.58 -1.20 9.61
N ARG A 469 17.59 -2.05 9.89
CA ARG A 469 17.42 -3.37 9.25
C ARG A 469 17.34 -3.28 7.73
N CYS A 470 16.54 -2.35 7.20
CA CYS A 470 16.44 -2.15 5.76
C CYS A 470 17.81 -1.81 5.14
N ASN A 471 18.55 -0.87 5.74
CA ASN A 471 19.88 -0.50 5.27
C ASN A 471 20.92 -1.63 5.46
N GLU A 472 20.82 -2.45 6.51
CA GLU A 472 21.69 -3.62 6.70
C GLU A 472 21.45 -4.69 5.63
N VAL A 473 20.20 -4.98 5.24
CA VAL A 473 19.91 -5.92 4.13
C VAL A 473 20.55 -5.44 2.84
N PHE A 474 20.34 -4.18 2.44
CA PHE A 474 21.02 -3.61 1.27
C PHE A 474 22.55 -3.62 1.42
N SER A 475 23.11 -3.29 2.58
CA SER A 475 24.56 -3.28 2.80
C SER A 475 25.18 -4.68 2.72
N ASN A 476 24.54 -5.70 3.30
CA ASN A 476 24.97 -7.10 3.21
C ASN A 476 24.89 -7.62 1.78
N VAL A 477 23.81 -7.30 1.06
CA VAL A 477 23.58 -7.74 -0.31
C VAL A 477 24.53 -7.05 -1.30
N HIS A 478 24.87 -5.77 -1.09
CA HIS A 478 25.92 -5.07 -1.83
C HIS A 478 27.33 -5.59 -1.50
N MET A 479 27.60 -5.95 -0.24
CA MET A 479 28.90 -6.53 0.15
C MET A 479 29.15 -7.87 -0.54
N GLN A 480 28.14 -8.74 -0.65
CA GLN A 480 28.25 -9.99 -1.39
C GLN A 480 28.52 -9.76 -2.89
N ALA A 481 27.77 -8.87 -3.54
CA ALA A 481 28.03 -8.51 -4.94
C ALA A 481 29.44 -7.92 -5.16
N ALA A 482 29.97 -7.18 -4.18
CA ALA A 482 31.34 -6.67 -4.21
C ALA A 482 32.43 -7.73 -3.86
N GLU A 483 32.05 -8.94 -3.42
CA GLU A 483 32.93 -10.09 -3.24
C GLU A 483 32.87 -11.07 -4.43
N ASP A 484 31.73 -11.16 -5.12
CA ASP A 484 31.51 -12.05 -6.28
C ASP A 484 31.91 -11.41 -7.63
N ALA A 485 31.79 -10.08 -7.80
CA ALA A 485 31.95 -9.40 -9.09
C ALA A 485 33.41 -9.22 -9.60
N ASP A 486 33.58 -9.45 -10.91
CA ASP A 486 34.76 -9.00 -11.68
C ASP A 486 34.68 -7.49 -12.04
N GLU A 487 35.83 -6.84 -12.29
CA GLU A 487 35.92 -5.37 -12.51
C GLU A 487 35.08 -4.84 -13.69
N GLU A 488 34.72 -5.68 -14.67
CA GLU A 488 33.92 -5.30 -15.84
C GLU A 488 32.39 -5.42 -15.61
N ASP A 489 31.94 -6.28 -14.67
CA ASP A 489 30.52 -6.54 -14.39
C ASP A 489 30.01 -5.93 -13.06
N ALA A 490 30.89 -5.27 -12.29
CA ALA A 490 30.57 -4.73 -10.97
C ALA A 490 29.31 -3.82 -10.91
N MET A 491 29.01 -3.04 -11.96
CA MET A 491 27.76 -2.25 -12.00
C MET A 491 26.52 -3.11 -12.30
N ASN A 492 26.66 -4.20 -13.06
CA ASN A 492 25.58 -5.14 -13.32
C ASN A 492 25.19 -5.89 -12.04
N GLU A 493 26.19 -6.39 -11.31
CA GLU A 493 25.97 -7.07 -10.03
C GLU A 493 25.48 -6.11 -8.94
N GLN A 494 25.97 -4.86 -8.89
CA GLN A 494 25.43 -3.85 -7.98
C GLN A 494 23.94 -3.58 -8.25
N TYR A 495 23.50 -3.58 -9.51
CA TYR A 495 22.10 -3.40 -9.86
C TYR A 495 21.24 -4.59 -9.41
N THR A 496 21.67 -5.81 -9.76
CA THR A 496 20.99 -7.06 -9.37
C THR A 496 20.93 -7.21 -7.84
N ALA A 497 21.95 -6.72 -7.12
CA ALA A 497 21.96 -6.64 -5.67
C ALA A 497 20.82 -5.76 -5.12
N VAL A 498 20.56 -4.58 -5.69
CA VAL A 498 19.45 -3.72 -5.23
C VAL A 498 18.11 -4.45 -5.35
N LEU A 499 17.80 -5.05 -6.51
CA LEU A 499 16.54 -5.78 -6.68
C LEU A 499 16.44 -7.03 -5.79
N ARG A 500 17.56 -7.72 -5.53
CA ARG A 500 17.61 -8.85 -4.58
C ARG A 500 17.29 -8.41 -3.14
N GLY A 501 17.95 -7.36 -2.65
CA GLY A 501 17.72 -6.82 -1.30
C GLY A 501 16.31 -6.24 -1.13
N ALA A 502 15.79 -5.58 -2.17
CA ALA A 502 14.41 -5.09 -2.19
C ALA A 502 13.38 -6.24 -2.17
N THR A 503 13.66 -7.35 -2.87
CA THR A 503 12.81 -8.56 -2.84
C THR A 503 12.84 -9.23 -1.47
N GLU A 504 13.99 -9.29 -0.81
CA GLU A 504 14.14 -9.84 0.55
C GLU A 504 13.29 -9.05 1.56
N LEU A 505 13.36 -7.71 1.54
CA LEU A 505 12.57 -6.84 2.41
C LEU A 505 11.06 -6.90 2.13
N VAL A 506 10.65 -7.05 0.87
CA VAL A 506 9.23 -7.24 0.49
C VAL A 506 8.71 -8.60 0.99
N ALA A 507 9.53 -9.66 0.94
CA ALA A 507 9.17 -10.96 1.50
C ALA A 507 9.02 -10.93 3.05
N GLU A 508 9.74 -10.04 3.75
CA GLU A 508 9.57 -9.86 5.20
C GLU A 508 8.22 -9.22 5.59
N ILE A 509 7.45 -8.64 4.67
CA ILE A 509 6.14 -8.03 4.98
C ILE A 509 5.15 -9.08 5.54
N ASP A 510 5.03 -10.25 4.89
CA ASP A 510 4.19 -11.36 5.37
C ASP A 510 4.68 -11.89 6.74
N MET A 511 6.00 -11.96 6.92
CA MET A 511 6.61 -12.40 8.19
C MET A 511 6.30 -11.42 9.33
N VAL A 512 6.34 -10.11 9.09
CA VAL A 512 5.92 -9.08 10.06
C VAL A 512 4.42 -9.19 10.35
N GLN A 513 3.57 -9.34 9.33
CA GLN A 513 2.12 -9.52 9.51
C GLN A 513 1.77 -10.76 10.33
N ASN A 514 2.41 -11.90 10.07
CA ASN A 514 2.08 -13.17 10.71
C ASN A 514 2.73 -13.40 12.08
N ALA A 515 3.96 -12.92 12.30
CA ALA A 515 4.70 -13.16 13.55
C ALA A 515 4.77 -11.93 14.47
N MET A 516 4.95 -10.74 13.91
CA MET A 516 5.26 -9.54 14.68
C MET A 516 4.02 -8.76 15.10
N VAL A 517 3.11 -8.44 14.17
CA VAL A 517 1.87 -7.68 14.44
C VAL A 517 1.04 -8.26 15.60
N PRO A 518 0.86 -9.59 15.75
CA PRO A 518 0.12 -10.16 16.89
C PRO A 518 0.74 -9.88 18.28
N CYS A 519 1.97 -9.37 18.35
CA CYS A 519 2.61 -8.97 19.60
C CYS A 519 2.28 -7.54 20.04
N PHE A 520 1.65 -6.72 19.19
CA PHE A 520 1.38 -5.30 19.45
C PHE A 520 -0.12 -4.97 19.48
N PRO A 521 -0.56 -3.94 20.22
CA PRO A 521 -1.91 -3.41 20.10
C PRO A 521 -2.16 -2.82 18.69
N PRO A 522 -3.35 -3.00 18.09
CA PRO A 522 -3.62 -2.53 16.72
C PRO A 522 -3.35 -1.03 16.46
N PHE A 523 -3.46 -0.18 17.48
CA PHE A 523 -3.18 1.26 17.35
C PHE A 523 -1.69 1.62 17.25
N TRP A 524 -0.78 0.64 17.32
CA TRP A 524 0.64 0.80 16.97
C TRP A 524 0.88 0.66 15.46
N ALA A 525 -0.06 0.07 14.68
CA ALA A 525 -0.01 -0.06 13.22
C ALA A 525 1.36 -0.52 12.65
N VAL A 526 1.95 -1.54 13.27
CA VAL A 526 3.33 -2.00 13.00
C VAL A 526 3.49 -2.58 11.58
N ASP A 527 2.44 -3.19 11.05
CA ASP A 527 2.28 -3.59 9.65
C ASP A 527 2.45 -2.41 8.68
N VAL A 528 1.70 -1.32 8.92
CA VAL A 528 1.75 -0.13 8.07
C VAL A 528 3.08 0.60 8.23
N LEU A 529 3.62 0.65 9.46
CA LEU A 529 4.90 1.27 9.79
C LEU A 529 6.09 0.56 9.11
N TRP A 530 6.13 -0.77 9.16
CA TRP A 530 7.13 -1.58 8.47
C TRP A 530 7.02 -1.42 6.95
N THR A 531 5.81 -1.59 6.41
CA THR A 531 5.58 -1.55 4.96
C THR A 531 5.94 -0.16 4.39
N ALA A 532 5.58 0.92 5.07
CA ALA A 532 5.95 2.28 4.67
C ALA A 532 7.48 2.51 4.71
N CYS A 533 8.18 1.93 5.70
CA CYS A 533 9.64 1.94 5.76
C CYS A 533 10.25 1.19 4.57
N VAL A 534 9.83 -0.07 4.32
CA VAL A 534 10.30 -0.89 3.20
C VAL A 534 10.04 -0.17 1.86
N ALA A 535 8.84 0.37 1.65
CA ALA A 535 8.49 1.10 0.44
C ALA A 535 9.35 2.36 0.23
N HIS A 536 9.64 3.14 1.29
CA HIS A 536 10.50 4.31 1.20
C HIS A 536 11.96 3.94 0.90
N VAL A 537 12.53 2.93 1.59
CA VAL A 537 13.93 2.54 1.37
C VAL A 537 14.10 1.86 0.01
N CYS A 538 13.22 0.93 -0.37
CA CYS A 538 13.30 0.25 -1.67
C CYS A 538 13.10 1.22 -2.83
N SER A 539 12.12 2.14 -2.76
CA SER A 539 11.98 3.17 -3.80
C SER A 539 13.20 4.07 -3.86
N SER A 540 13.73 4.55 -2.73
CA SER A 540 14.94 5.39 -2.70
C SER A 540 16.17 4.70 -3.31
N GLN A 541 16.41 3.42 -3.02
CA GLN A 541 17.54 2.67 -3.59
C GLN A 541 17.38 2.43 -5.09
N ILE A 542 16.19 2.03 -5.56
CA ILE A 542 15.91 1.83 -6.99
C ILE A 542 16.01 3.15 -7.75
N LEU A 543 15.43 4.24 -7.21
CA LEU A 543 15.51 5.59 -7.77
C LEU A 543 16.96 6.09 -7.87
N GLN A 544 17.82 5.77 -6.90
CA GLN A 544 19.25 6.11 -6.96
C GLN A 544 19.97 5.38 -8.11
N GLN A 545 19.67 4.11 -8.38
CA GLN A 545 20.29 3.38 -9.50
C GLN A 545 19.85 3.94 -10.86
N ILE A 546 18.55 4.19 -11.05
CA ILE A 546 18.00 4.66 -12.35
C ILE A 546 18.20 6.16 -12.61
N GLY A 547 18.85 6.91 -11.71
CA GLY A 547 19.14 8.34 -11.91
C GLY A 547 17.99 9.29 -11.53
N GLY A 548 17.14 8.92 -10.58
CA GLY A 548 16.06 9.73 -10.02
C GLY A 548 14.68 9.48 -10.65
N PRO A 549 13.65 10.29 -10.31
CA PRO A 549 12.29 10.13 -10.85
C PRO A 549 12.17 10.42 -12.35
N GLU A 550 13.07 11.23 -12.91
CA GLU A 550 13.18 11.43 -14.36
C GLU A 550 14.02 10.31 -15.04
N ALA A 551 14.42 9.29 -14.27
CA ALA A 551 14.97 8.01 -14.70
C ALA A 551 16.15 8.13 -15.68
N HIS A 552 17.03 9.11 -15.45
CA HIS A 552 18.10 9.53 -16.35
C HIS A 552 19.11 8.44 -16.75
N ASN A 553 19.26 7.38 -15.93
CA ASN A 553 20.20 6.28 -16.18
C ASN A 553 19.53 5.04 -16.81
N LEU A 554 18.21 5.05 -17.09
CA LEU A 554 17.58 3.95 -17.86
C LEU A 554 18.29 3.68 -19.21
N PRO A 555 18.78 4.71 -19.95
CA PRO A 555 19.61 4.50 -21.14
C PRO A 555 20.90 3.70 -20.90
N ASP A 556 21.45 3.72 -19.69
CA ASP A 556 22.69 3.00 -19.34
C ASP A 556 22.46 1.56 -18.85
N LEU A 557 21.20 1.18 -18.55
CA LEU A 557 20.85 -0.20 -18.15
C LEU A 557 20.83 -1.16 -19.34
N THR A 558 21.03 -2.45 -19.06
CA THR A 558 20.82 -3.55 -20.01
C THR A 558 19.35 -3.91 -20.19
N VAL A 559 19.00 -4.56 -21.30
CA VAL A 559 17.63 -5.04 -21.58
C VAL A 559 17.12 -5.98 -20.48
N THR A 560 17.99 -6.84 -19.93
CA THR A 560 17.67 -7.72 -18.80
C THR A 560 17.37 -6.96 -17.52
N GLN A 561 18.12 -5.90 -17.19
CA GLN A 561 17.84 -5.06 -16.01
C GLN A 561 16.53 -4.27 -16.16
N LEU A 562 16.21 -3.77 -17.37
CA LEU A 562 14.92 -3.13 -17.63
C LEU A 562 13.74 -4.10 -17.42
N LEU A 563 13.87 -5.35 -17.89
CA LEU A 563 12.90 -6.42 -17.62
C LEU A 563 12.78 -6.74 -16.12
N ASP A 564 13.91 -6.81 -15.40
CA ASP A 564 13.92 -7.08 -13.95
C ASP A 564 13.25 -5.95 -13.14
N VAL A 565 13.36 -4.68 -13.57
CA VAL A 565 12.59 -3.56 -13.00
C VAL A 565 11.09 -3.73 -13.22
N VAL A 566 10.69 -4.00 -14.46
CA VAL A 566 9.27 -4.16 -14.83
C VAL A 566 8.64 -5.29 -14.02
N ALA A 567 9.30 -6.44 -13.94
CA ALA A 567 8.86 -7.58 -13.14
C ALA A 567 8.85 -7.28 -11.63
N TRP A 568 9.88 -6.62 -11.08
CA TRP A 568 9.95 -6.31 -9.66
C TRP A 568 8.89 -5.29 -9.22
N VAL A 569 8.63 -4.25 -10.02
CA VAL A 569 7.59 -3.26 -9.68
C VAL A 569 6.19 -3.88 -9.77
N GLU A 570 5.92 -4.76 -10.74
CA GLU A 570 4.67 -5.52 -10.78
C GLU A 570 4.49 -6.39 -9.52
N PHE A 571 5.53 -7.13 -9.12
CA PHE A 571 5.53 -7.96 -7.91
C PHE A 571 5.35 -7.13 -6.62
N PHE A 572 6.09 -6.02 -6.47
CA PHE A 572 5.94 -5.10 -5.35
C PHE A 572 4.52 -4.54 -5.28
N ARG A 573 3.99 -4.04 -6.40
CA ARG A 573 2.64 -3.49 -6.47
C ARG A 573 1.58 -4.53 -6.13
N GLN A 574 1.69 -5.76 -6.64
CA GLN A 574 0.76 -6.84 -6.30
C GLN A 574 0.81 -7.12 -4.78
N THR A 575 2.01 -7.25 -4.21
CA THR A 575 2.20 -7.52 -2.78
C THR A 575 1.57 -6.41 -1.92
N ILE A 576 1.73 -5.14 -2.29
CA ILE A 576 1.14 -3.99 -1.57
C ILE A 576 -0.38 -3.93 -1.75
N GLU A 577 -0.93 -4.19 -2.94
CA GLU A 577 -2.39 -4.22 -3.17
C GLU A 577 -3.08 -5.42 -2.49
N GLU A 578 -2.39 -6.55 -2.32
CA GLU A 578 -2.88 -7.71 -1.57
C GLU A 578 -2.79 -7.49 -0.05
N ALA A 579 -1.67 -6.94 0.45
CA ALA A 579 -1.48 -6.63 1.87
C ALA A 579 -2.39 -5.49 2.37
N PHE A 580 -2.63 -4.47 1.54
CA PHE A 580 -3.41 -3.28 1.91
C PHE A 580 -4.42 -2.89 0.80
N PRO A 581 -5.58 -3.57 0.69
CA PRO A 581 -6.56 -3.30 -0.37
C PRO A 581 -7.02 -1.84 -0.47
N ALA A 582 -7.01 -1.08 0.63
CA ALA A 582 -7.33 0.35 0.65
C ALA A 582 -6.31 1.25 -0.09
N VAL A 583 -5.14 0.71 -0.48
CA VAL A 583 -4.14 1.39 -1.33
C VAL A 583 -4.49 1.25 -2.83
N LYS A 584 -5.34 0.29 -3.20
CA LYS A 584 -5.73 0.02 -4.60
C LYS A 584 -6.66 1.09 -5.18
N GLU A 585 -7.61 1.58 -4.38
CA GLU A 585 -8.61 2.58 -4.80
C GLU A 585 -8.13 4.04 -4.63
N LYS A 586 -6.92 4.25 -4.09
CA LYS A 586 -6.31 5.57 -3.89
C LYS A 586 -5.27 5.89 -4.95
N GLU A 587 -5.43 7.05 -5.58
CA GLU A 587 -4.41 7.76 -6.33
C GLU A 587 -3.68 8.76 -5.41
N SER A 588 -2.40 9.01 -5.65
CA SER A 588 -1.63 10.01 -4.91
C SER A 588 -2.08 11.44 -5.23
N GLY A 589 -2.27 12.24 -4.17
CA GLY A 589 -2.38 13.69 -4.30
C GLY A 589 -1.02 14.27 -4.73
N ARG A 590 -0.93 14.74 -5.98
CA ARG A 590 0.32 15.16 -6.67
C ARG A 590 1.23 16.16 -5.95
N ASP A 591 0.74 16.80 -4.89
CA ASP A 591 1.46 17.81 -4.12
C ASP A 591 2.36 17.24 -2.99
N LYS A 592 2.31 15.92 -2.72
CA LYS A 592 3.19 15.25 -1.74
C LYS A 592 4.36 14.54 -2.43
N VAL A 593 5.59 14.90 -2.05
CA VAL A 593 6.84 14.27 -2.54
C VAL A 593 7.69 13.83 -1.35
N PHE A 594 7.96 12.53 -1.24
CA PHE A 594 8.74 11.93 -0.15
C PHE A 594 10.15 11.48 -0.61
N MET A 595 10.74 12.17 -1.59
CA MET A 595 12.09 11.90 -2.12
C MET A 595 13.18 12.20 -1.08
N ASP A 596 13.37 13.49 -0.76
CA ASP A 596 14.50 13.98 0.03
C ASP A 596 14.23 14.03 1.54
N GLN A 597 13.03 13.63 1.97
CA GLN A 597 12.56 13.75 3.35
C GLN A 597 11.85 12.46 3.76
N ARG A 598 12.44 11.80 4.76
CA ARG A 598 11.82 10.69 5.53
C ARG A 598 10.37 11.07 5.85
N PRO A 599 9.38 10.23 5.50
CA PRO A 599 7.97 10.56 5.73
C PRO A 599 7.71 10.71 7.23
N ASP A 600 6.92 11.73 7.60
CA ASP A 600 6.47 11.89 8.97
C ASP A 600 5.30 10.94 9.23
N LEU A 601 5.62 9.77 9.79
CA LEU A 601 4.68 8.68 10.04
C LEU A 601 4.01 8.76 11.41
N PHE A 602 4.27 9.80 12.20
CA PHE A 602 3.75 9.93 13.56
C PHE A 602 2.69 11.02 13.66
N GLY A 603 1.70 10.80 14.54
CA GLY A 603 0.72 11.83 14.88
C GLY A 603 1.37 12.95 15.70
N ALA A 604 0.70 14.11 15.79
CA ALA A 604 1.21 15.32 16.45
C ALA A 604 1.45 15.23 17.99
N ASP A 605 1.37 14.04 18.57
CA ASP A 605 1.75 13.71 19.96
C ASP A 605 2.92 12.71 20.06
N ASP A 606 3.51 12.30 18.92
CA ASP A 606 4.49 11.23 18.71
C ASP A 606 4.06 9.83 19.21
N LYS A 607 2.84 9.67 19.75
CA LYS A 607 2.42 8.45 20.49
C LYS A 607 1.62 7.48 19.64
N LYS A 608 1.34 7.80 18.38
CA LYS A 608 0.61 6.94 17.44
C LYS A 608 1.21 7.10 16.05
N VAL A 609 1.17 6.03 15.27
CA VAL A 609 1.41 6.11 13.82
C VAL A 609 0.23 6.85 13.18
N ASP A 610 0.49 7.87 12.38
CA ASP A 610 -0.52 8.45 11.48
C ASP A 610 -0.69 7.48 10.30
N VAL A 611 -1.66 6.59 10.44
CA VAL A 611 -2.03 5.61 9.42
C VAL A 611 -2.44 6.30 8.11
N SER A 612 -2.93 7.55 8.13
CA SER A 612 -3.21 8.29 6.90
C SER A 612 -1.93 8.77 6.23
N ALA A 613 -0.97 9.31 7.00
CA ALA A 613 0.33 9.73 6.45
C ALA A 613 1.13 8.53 5.91
N ALA A 614 1.10 7.40 6.60
CA ALA A 614 1.75 6.17 6.17
C ALA A 614 1.09 5.55 4.92
N MET A 615 -0.25 5.53 4.86
CA MET A 615 -0.97 5.10 3.65
C MET A 615 -0.74 6.05 2.47
N ASP A 616 -0.66 7.36 2.69
CA ASP A 616 -0.32 8.33 1.64
C ASP A 616 1.12 8.14 1.13
N SER A 617 2.05 7.77 2.02
CA SER A 617 3.44 7.41 1.66
C SER A 617 3.51 6.11 0.85
N LEU A 618 2.72 5.09 1.20
CA LEU A 618 2.58 3.85 0.43
C LEU A 618 1.98 4.09 -0.95
N VAL A 619 0.90 4.88 -1.05
CA VAL A 619 0.29 5.25 -2.33
C VAL A 619 1.29 6.05 -3.19
N TRP A 620 2.03 7.00 -2.61
CA TRP A 620 3.09 7.71 -3.31
C TRP A 620 4.19 6.79 -3.83
N ALA A 621 4.70 5.86 -3.02
CA ALA A 621 5.76 4.94 -3.42
C ALA A 621 5.29 3.98 -4.53
N LYS A 622 4.05 3.46 -4.42
CA LYS A 622 3.39 2.67 -5.47
C LYS A 622 3.30 3.46 -6.79
N ASP A 623 2.74 4.66 -6.76
CA ASP A 623 2.51 5.47 -7.95
C ASP A 623 3.84 5.93 -8.60
N MET A 624 4.83 6.30 -7.79
CA MET A 624 6.17 6.71 -8.24
C MET A 624 6.91 5.55 -8.91
N LEU A 625 6.93 4.36 -8.28
CA LEU A 625 7.52 3.16 -8.89
C LEU A 625 6.74 2.71 -10.13
N TRP A 626 5.43 2.94 -10.19
CA TRP A 626 4.64 2.63 -11.39
C TRP A 626 4.95 3.57 -12.58
N GLU A 627 5.34 4.82 -12.36
CA GLU A 627 5.85 5.68 -13.44
C GLU A 627 7.25 5.22 -13.89
N VAL A 628 8.09 4.76 -12.96
CA VAL A 628 9.37 4.09 -13.29
C VAL A 628 9.16 2.82 -14.11
N HIS A 629 8.15 2.01 -13.79
CA HIS A 629 7.76 0.83 -14.58
C HIS A 629 7.40 1.21 -16.02
N ARG A 630 6.60 2.27 -16.23
CA ARG A 630 6.30 2.79 -17.59
C ARG A 630 7.54 3.24 -18.34
N LEU A 631 8.42 4.02 -17.71
CA LEU A 631 9.64 4.53 -18.35
C LEU A 631 10.60 3.38 -18.71
N ALA A 632 10.74 2.39 -17.83
CA ALA A 632 11.53 1.19 -18.10
C ALA A 632 10.89 0.30 -19.19
N GLN A 633 9.55 0.20 -19.21
CA GLN A 633 8.77 -0.52 -20.22
C GLN A 633 8.88 0.12 -21.61
N ASP A 634 8.77 1.45 -21.72
CA ASP A 634 8.90 2.16 -23.00
C ASP A 634 10.32 2.03 -23.58
N GLU A 635 11.35 2.18 -22.73
CA GLU A 635 12.77 1.99 -23.12
C GLU A 635 13.06 0.53 -23.51
N PHE A 636 12.52 -0.45 -22.76
CA PHE A 636 12.60 -1.87 -23.10
C PHE A 636 11.94 -2.18 -24.46
N LEU A 637 10.73 -1.68 -24.70
CA LEU A 637 10.00 -1.91 -25.96
C LEU A 637 10.70 -1.23 -27.13
N LEU A 638 11.26 -0.03 -26.94
CA LEU A 638 12.05 0.67 -27.95
C LEU A 638 13.29 -0.13 -28.36
N ARG A 639 14.07 -0.64 -27.39
CA ARG A 639 15.23 -1.49 -27.70
C ARG A 639 14.85 -2.83 -28.30
N THR A 640 13.75 -3.42 -27.84
CA THR A 640 13.21 -4.66 -28.41
C THR A 640 12.84 -4.46 -29.87
N ARG A 641 12.22 -3.33 -30.23
CA ARG A 641 11.94 -2.97 -31.63
C ARG A 641 13.20 -2.88 -32.45
N ASP A 642 14.18 -2.10 -32.00
CA ASP A 642 15.39 -1.79 -32.77
C ASP A 642 16.28 -3.04 -32.95
N GLN A 643 16.39 -3.87 -31.90
CA GLN A 643 17.04 -5.17 -31.96
C GLN A 643 16.30 -6.16 -32.88
N SER A 644 14.97 -6.19 -32.83
CA SER A 644 14.17 -7.03 -33.76
C SER A 644 14.37 -6.59 -35.20
N GLU A 645 14.45 -5.28 -35.46
CA GLU A 645 14.64 -4.72 -36.80
C GLU A 645 16.02 -5.05 -37.37
N GLU A 646 17.07 -4.97 -36.56
CA GLU A 646 18.43 -5.37 -36.96
C GLU A 646 18.53 -6.89 -37.22
N TRP A 647 18.00 -7.71 -36.31
CA TRP A 647 18.11 -9.16 -36.37
C TRP A 647 17.24 -9.77 -37.48
N LEU A 648 15.97 -9.36 -37.58
CA LEU A 648 15.10 -9.78 -38.68
C LEU A 648 15.56 -9.16 -40.00
N GLY A 649 16.09 -7.93 -39.99
CA GLY A 649 16.77 -7.32 -41.14
C GLY A 649 17.88 -8.20 -41.69
N THR A 650 18.77 -8.66 -40.80
CA THR A 650 19.87 -9.58 -41.15
C THR A 650 19.34 -10.94 -41.61
N ALA A 651 18.30 -11.48 -40.96
CA ALA A 651 17.71 -12.77 -41.32
C ALA A 651 17.06 -12.75 -42.70
N TYR A 652 16.23 -11.75 -43.02
CA TYR A 652 15.55 -11.63 -44.31
C TYR A 652 16.53 -11.29 -45.46
N THR A 653 17.65 -10.61 -45.19
CA THR A 653 18.65 -10.24 -46.23
C THR A 653 19.77 -11.28 -46.40
N ALA A 654 19.70 -12.42 -45.71
CA ALA A 654 20.69 -13.49 -45.82
C ALA A 654 20.56 -14.28 -47.13
N GLU A 655 21.66 -14.91 -47.57
CA GLU A 655 21.65 -15.88 -48.66
C GLU A 655 21.20 -17.26 -48.14
N HIS A 656 19.92 -17.57 -48.31
CA HIS A 656 19.37 -18.88 -47.91
C HIS A 656 19.55 -19.93 -49.03
N GLU A 657 20.21 -21.06 -48.73
CA GLU A 657 20.40 -22.14 -49.71
C GLU A 657 19.06 -22.81 -50.07
N LYS A 658 18.74 -22.94 -51.37
CA LYS A 658 17.59 -23.72 -51.84
C LYS A 658 17.80 -25.21 -51.52
N SER A 659 17.00 -25.75 -50.60
CA SER A 659 16.98 -27.17 -50.23
C SER A 659 15.86 -27.93 -50.94
N GLN A 660 15.94 -29.27 -50.96
CA GLN A 660 14.89 -30.14 -51.49
C GLN A 660 14.55 -31.28 -50.52
N SER A 661 13.26 -31.46 -50.23
CA SER A 661 12.76 -32.51 -49.33
C SER A 661 12.82 -33.90 -49.97
N MET A 662 12.64 -34.96 -49.18
CA MET A 662 12.55 -36.34 -49.69
C MET A 662 11.36 -36.58 -50.63
N GLU A 663 10.36 -35.69 -50.62
CA GLU A 663 9.18 -35.71 -51.48
C GLU A 663 9.36 -34.82 -52.74
N GLY A 664 10.49 -34.14 -52.86
CA GLY A 664 10.83 -33.26 -53.98
C GLY A 664 10.46 -31.78 -53.79
N ARG A 665 9.81 -31.43 -52.67
CA ARG A 665 9.43 -30.05 -52.33
C ARG A 665 10.66 -29.15 -52.18
N LEU A 666 10.60 -27.94 -52.71
CA LEU A 666 11.66 -26.93 -52.51
C LEU A 666 11.36 -26.08 -51.27
N ALA A 667 12.38 -25.74 -50.49
CA ALA A 667 12.28 -24.85 -49.33
C ALA A 667 13.64 -24.19 -49.04
N THR A 668 13.65 -23.01 -48.45
CA THR A 668 14.89 -22.36 -47.97
C THR A 668 15.02 -22.49 -46.45
N SER A 669 16.04 -21.87 -45.84
CA SER A 669 16.17 -21.77 -44.37
C SER A 669 15.47 -20.55 -43.77
N LEU A 670 14.87 -19.68 -44.59
CA LEU A 670 14.23 -18.43 -44.15
C LEU A 670 13.23 -18.61 -42.98
N PRO A 671 12.33 -19.61 -42.96
CA PRO A 671 11.39 -19.80 -41.85
C PRO A 671 12.14 -20.11 -40.55
N GLU A 672 13.02 -21.10 -40.57
CA GLU A 672 13.83 -21.52 -39.42
C GLU A 672 14.75 -20.40 -38.90
N ASP A 673 15.40 -19.65 -39.79
CA ASP A 673 16.29 -18.55 -39.41
C ASP A 673 15.50 -17.40 -38.74
N VAL A 674 14.35 -17.03 -39.29
CA VAL A 674 13.47 -15.97 -38.75
C VAL A 674 12.84 -16.38 -37.42
N PHE A 675 12.22 -17.56 -37.35
CA PHE A 675 11.51 -18.00 -36.14
C PHE A 675 12.43 -18.49 -35.02
N SER A 676 13.67 -18.94 -35.32
CA SER A 676 14.65 -19.21 -34.27
C SER A 676 15.10 -17.93 -33.54
N LEU A 677 15.29 -16.82 -34.26
CA LEU A 677 15.61 -15.51 -33.68
C LEU A 677 14.43 -14.95 -32.88
N ALA A 678 13.24 -14.87 -33.50
CA ALA A 678 12.03 -14.38 -32.82
C ALA A 678 11.70 -15.21 -31.56
N GLY A 679 11.76 -16.54 -31.66
CA GLY A 679 11.54 -17.45 -30.52
C GLY A 679 12.62 -17.37 -29.44
N ALA A 680 13.88 -17.06 -29.78
CA ALA A 680 14.92 -16.81 -28.78
C ALA A 680 14.66 -15.50 -28.00
N GLN A 681 14.28 -14.43 -28.69
CA GLN A 681 13.95 -13.15 -28.08
C GLN A 681 12.69 -13.25 -27.19
N LEU A 682 11.63 -13.90 -27.69
CA LEU A 682 10.39 -14.12 -26.95
C LEU A 682 10.59 -14.93 -25.67
N ARG A 683 11.35 -16.05 -25.72
CA ARG A 683 11.69 -16.81 -24.52
C ARG A 683 12.50 -15.99 -23.51
N THR A 684 13.45 -15.16 -23.97
CA THR A 684 14.24 -14.29 -23.10
C THR A 684 13.37 -13.28 -22.33
N ILE A 685 12.33 -12.73 -22.99
CA ILE A 685 11.37 -11.81 -22.38
C ILE A 685 10.44 -12.55 -21.41
N ARG A 686 9.94 -13.73 -21.82
CA ARG A 686 9.00 -14.57 -21.08
C ARG A 686 9.60 -15.26 -19.85
N GLU A 687 10.90 -15.53 -19.85
CA GLU A 687 11.65 -16.00 -18.66
C GLU A 687 11.77 -14.93 -17.55
N ARG A 688 11.53 -13.65 -17.85
CA ARG A 688 11.67 -12.53 -16.91
C ARG A 688 10.34 -11.90 -16.49
N LEU A 689 9.40 -11.74 -17.42
CA LEU A 689 8.12 -11.09 -17.13
C LEU A 689 7.09 -12.07 -16.58
N SER A 690 6.15 -11.55 -15.77
CA SER A 690 5.01 -12.34 -15.32
C SER A 690 4.06 -12.63 -16.49
N SER A 691 3.40 -13.79 -16.49
CA SER A 691 2.33 -14.13 -17.46
C SER A 691 1.05 -13.29 -17.28
N ARG A 692 1.09 -12.27 -16.40
CA ARG A 692 0.06 -11.24 -16.21
C ARG A 692 0.54 -9.85 -16.64
N SER A 693 1.80 -9.70 -17.06
CA SER A 693 2.39 -8.42 -17.45
C SER A 693 1.83 -7.96 -18.80
N ASP A 694 1.26 -6.75 -18.84
CA ASP A 694 0.92 -6.11 -20.10
C ASP A 694 2.19 -5.77 -20.93
N ALA A 695 3.38 -5.71 -20.31
CA ALA A 695 4.66 -5.51 -21.02
C ALA A 695 5.02 -6.70 -21.92
N LEU A 696 4.77 -7.93 -21.45
CA LEU A 696 5.00 -9.17 -22.21
C LEU A 696 4.14 -9.17 -23.48
N VAL A 697 2.84 -8.87 -23.33
CA VAL A 697 1.85 -8.82 -24.41
C VAL A 697 2.23 -7.76 -25.45
N MET A 698 2.63 -6.57 -25.01
CA MET A 698 3.06 -5.51 -25.92
C MET A 698 4.36 -5.87 -26.65
N ALA A 699 5.30 -6.58 -26.01
CA ALA A 699 6.52 -7.05 -26.66
C ALA A 699 6.24 -8.13 -27.72
N ILE A 700 5.32 -9.07 -27.46
CA ILE A 700 4.91 -10.09 -28.44
C ILE A 700 4.27 -9.43 -29.66
N CYS A 701 3.28 -8.55 -29.47
CA CYS A 701 2.62 -7.84 -30.57
C CYS A 701 3.60 -6.95 -31.37
N LEU A 702 4.61 -6.39 -30.70
CA LEU A 702 5.68 -5.61 -31.32
C LEU A 702 6.59 -6.49 -32.20
N ILE A 703 6.99 -7.67 -31.73
CA ILE A 703 7.78 -8.64 -32.52
C ILE A 703 6.95 -9.15 -33.71
N PHE A 704 5.66 -9.47 -33.52
CA PHE A 704 4.75 -9.85 -34.61
C PHE A 704 4.56 -8.71 -35.63
N SER A 705 4.52 -7.45 -35.18
CA SER A 705 4.49 -6.28 -36.06
C SER A 705 5.79 -6.10 -36.85
N GLN A 706 6.96 -6.43 -36.28
CA GLN A 706 8.24 -6.40 -37.01
C GLN A 706 8.35 -7.55 -38.01
N LEU A 707 7.97 -8.78 -37.65
CA LEU A 707 7.84 -9.91 -38.60
C LEU A 707 6.96 -9.55 -39.79
N ARG A 708 5.78 -8.98 -39.52
CA ARG A 708 4.86 -8.44 -40.54
C ARG A 708 5.52 -7.37 -41.41
N SER A 709 6.21 -6.40 -40.81
CA SER A 709 6.89 -5.32 -41.54
C SER A 709 7.97 -5.86 -42.46
N MET A 710 8.81 -6.77 -41.97
CA MET A 710 9.89 -7.39 -42.73
C MET A 710 9.36 -8.21 -43.92
N GLN A 711 8.31 -9.00 -43.70
CA GLN A 711 7.60 -9.72 -44.76
C GLN A 711 6.97 -8.78 -45.79
N ILE A 712 6.43 -7.63 -45.37
CA ILE A 712 5.86 -6.64 -46.30
C ILE A 712 6.90 -6.11 -47.29
N HIS A 713 8.12 -5.82 -46.81
CA HIS A 713 9.18 -5.21 -47.62
C HIS A 713 10.00 -6.23 -48.44
N ASN A 714 10.25 -7.43 -47.93
CA ASN A 714 11.22 -8.36 -48.55
C ASN A 714 10.62 -9.45 -49.42
N ARG A 715 9.29 -9.70 -49.38
CA ARG A 715 8.65 -10.81 -50.10
C ARG A 715 9.08 -10.94 -51.57
N ASP A 716 9.11 -9.83 -52.30
CA ASP A 716 9.36 -9.85 -53.75
C ASP A 716 10.85 -10.13 -54.09
N ASN A 717 11.77 -10.00 -53.12
CA ASN A 717 13.20 -10.32 -53.28
C ASN A 717 13.45 -11.81 -53.53
N TYR A 718 12.52 -12.68 -53.09
CA TYR A 718 12.59 -14.12 -53.28
C TYR A 718 11.87 -14.61 -54.54
N LEU A 719 11.25 -13.73 -55.34
CA LEU A 719 10.43 -14.12 -56.50
C LEU A 719 11.19 -13.89 -57.81
N LYS A 720 12.45 -14.35 -57.86
CA LYS A 720 13.38 -14.16 -58.99
C LYS A 720 13.32 -15.26 -60.06
N ASP A 721 13.14 -16.53 -59.69
CA ASP A 721 13.07 -17.65 -60.62
C ASP A 721 11.94 -18.64 -60.29
N LEU A 722 11.73 -19.64 -61.16
CA LEU A 722 10.69 -20.67 -61.01
C LEU A 722 10.85 -21.41 -59.67
N GLU A 723 12.06 -21.85 -59.36
CA GLU A 723 12.40 -22.60 -58.16
C GLU A 723 12.33 -21.75 -56.88
N THR A 724 12.68 -20.46 -56.91
CA THR A 724 12.48 -19.58 -55.74
C THR A 724 11.02 -19.25 -55.52
N CYS A 725 10.23 -18.98 -56.57
CA CYS A 725 8.78 -18.83 -56.44
C CYS A 725 8.13 -20.08 -55.83
N CYS A 726 8.60 -21.28 -56.20
CA CYS A 726 8.15 -22.54 -55.61
C CYS A 726 8.61 -22.72 -54.16
N ALA A 727 9.86 -22.37 -53.84
CA ALA A 727 10.37 -22.44 -52.47
C ALA A 727 9.63 -21.46 -51.55
N SER A 728 9.54 -20.18 -51.91
CA SER A 728 8.83 -19.14 -51.17
C SER A 728 7.34 -19.44 -50.97
N ALA A 729 6.69 -20.11 -51.93
CA ALA A 729 5.32 -20.58 -51.75
C ALA A 729 5.15 -21.61 -50.62
N ASN A 730 6.15 -22.47 -50.40
CA ASN A 730 6.16 -23.41 -49.27
C ASN A 730 6.68 -22.71 -47.99
N ASP A 731 7.75 -21.93 -48.09
CA ASP A 731 8.38 -21.22 -46.97
C ASP A 731 7.38 -20.27 -46.29
N PHE A 732 6.61 -19.49 -47.05
CA PHE A 732 5.60 -18.59 -46.47
C PHE A 732 4.41 -19.35 -45.84
N ILE A 733 4.09 -20.58 -46.26
CA ILE A 733 3.17 -21.44 -45.48
C ILE A 733 3.85 -21.88 -44.18
N ARG A 734 5.11 -22.33 -44.23
CA ARG A 734 5.82 -22.76 -43.02
C ARG A 734 6.00 -21.62 -42.00
N MET A 735 6.19 -20.37 -42.45
CA MET A 735 6.19 -19.18 -41.60
C MET A 735 4.81 -18.90 -40.98
N SER A 736 3.71 -19.17 -41.69
CA SER A 736 2.36 -19.10 -41.12
C SER A 736 2.14 -20.17 -40.05
N GLU A 737 2.58 -21.41 -40.32
CA GLU A 737 2.52 -22.53 -39.36
C GLU A 737 3.38 -22.26 -38.12
N GLN A 738 4.63 -21.79 -38.28
CA GLN A 738 5.53 -21.47 -37.16
C GLN A 738 5.03 -20.29 -36.32
N ALA A 739 4.34 -19.32 -36.92
CA ALA A 739 3.69 -18.24 -36.19
C ALA A 739 2.48 -18.73 -35.38
N GLU A 740 1.75 -19.73 -35.88
CA GLU A 740 0.62 -20.37 -35.19
C GLU A 740 1.13 -21.29 -34.06
N GLU A 741 2.13 -22.14 -34.32
CA GLU A 741 2.84 -22.96 -33.31
C GLU A 741 3.36 -22.10 -32.14
N LEU A 742 3.96 -20.95 -32.45
CA LEU A 742 4.50 -19.99 -31.47
C LEU A 742 3.40 -19.24 -30.69
N LEU A 743 2.24 -18.99 -31.29
CA LEU A 743 1.09 -18.43 -30.60
C LEU A 743 0.50 -19.45 -29.61
N GLU A 744 0.34 -20.70 -30.03
CA GLU A 744 -0.15 -21.78 -29.16
C GLU A 744 0.79 -21.98 -27.95
N GLU A 745 2.11 -22.00 -28.15
CA GLU A 745 3.10 -22.07 -27.04
C GLU A 745 2.92 -20.95 -26.00
N ILE A 746 2.61 -19.73 -26.44
CA ILE A 746 2.36 -18.58 -25.56
C ILE A 746 0.99 -18.71 -24.87
N GLN A 747 -0.07 -19.10 -25.59
CA GLN A 747 -1.43 -19.16 -25.04
C GLN A 747 -1.65 -20.32 -24.05
N ASP A 748 -1.01 -21.48 -24.26
CA ASP A 748 -1.19 -22.66 -23.39
C ASP A 748 -0.43 -22.52 -22.06
N GLU A 749 0.69 -21.78 -22.04
CA GLU A 749 1.55 -21.68 -20.86
C GLU A 749 1.36 -20.39 -20.04
N ASP A 750 0.90 -19.28 -20.64
CA ASP A 750 0.74 -18.00 -19.94
C ASP A 750 -0.74 -17.68 -19.61
N GLN A 751 -1.02 -17.37 -18.34
CA GLN A 751 -2.37 -17.00 -17.86
C GLN A 751 -2.74 -15.54 -18.19
N LEU A 752 -2.75 -15.23 -19.49
CA LEU A 752 -3.11 -13.91 -20.02
C LEU A 752 -4.52 -13.48 -19.61
N ASN A 753 -4.73 -12.17 -19.48
CA ASN A 753 -6.07 -11.62 -19.27
C ASN A 753 -6.84 -11.54 -20.61
N GLU A 754 -8.19 -11.60 -20.55
CA GLU A 754 -9.06 -11.67 -21.73
C GLU A 754 -8.81 -10.55 -22.77
N LYS A 755 -8.54 -9.32 -22.31
CA LYS A 755 -8.24 -8.18 -23.19
C LYS A 755 -6.89 -8.36 -23.88
N SER A 756 -5.88 -8.83 -23.14
CA SER A 756 -4.54 -9.10 -23.68
C SER A 756 -4.54 -10.28 -24.65
N GLN A 757 -5.31 -11.34 -24.37
CA GLN A 757 -5.57 -12.42 -25.33
C GLN A 757 -6.21 -11.88 -26.62
N GLN A 758 -7.31 -11.13 -26.54
CA GLN A 758 -7.96 -10.52 -27.72
C GLN A 758 -7.02 -9.60 -28.51
N THR A 759 -6.10 -8.90 -27.83
CA THR A 759 -5.11 -8.03 -28.47
C THR A 759 -4.05 -8.84 -29.22
N LEU A 760 -3.59 -9.94 -28.63
CA LEU A 760 -2.62 -10.85 -29.24
C LEU A 760 -3.23 -11.60 -30.43
N GLU A 761 -4.43 -12.15 -30.28
CA GLU A 761 -5.18 -12.85 -31.35
C GLU A 761 -5.41 -11.94 -32.58
N ALA A 762 -5.79 -10.67 -32.35
CA ALA A 762 -5.96 -9.72 -33.44
C ALA A 762 -4.63 -9.38 -34.14
N SER A 763 -3.52 -9.33 -33.40
CA SER A 763 -2.19 -9.09 -33.96
C SER A 763 -1.63 -10.31 -34.71
N SER A 764 -2.03 -11.52 -34.32
CA SER A 764 -1.56 -12.77 -34.93
C SER A 764 -2.37 -13.14 -36.18
N GLU A 765 -3.71 -12.97 -36.17
CA GLU A 765 -4.56 -13.20 -37.36
C GLU A 765 -4.09 -12.35 -38.56
N GLU A 766 -3.67 -11.11 -38.32
CA GLU A 766 -3.14 -10.23 -39.37
C GLU A 766 -1.78 -10.70 -39.92
N LEU A 767 -0.95 -11.34 -39.10
CA LEU A 767 0.34 -11.93 -39.50
C LEU A 767 0.15 -13.26 -40.27
N PHE A 768 -0.69 -14.16 -39.77
CA PHE A 768 -1.00 -15.45 -40.42
C PHE A 768 -1.65 -15.21 -41.78
N SER A 769 -2.59 -14.26 -41.85
CA SER A 769 -3.21 -13.81 -43.09
C SER A 769 -2.19 -13.23 -44.06
N LEU A 770 -1.19 -12.47 -43.60
CA LEU A 770 -0.13 -11.95 -44.47
C LEU A 770 0.68 -13.08 -45.12
N TYR A 771 1.24 -13.98 -44.30
CA TYR A 771 2.05 -15.11 -44.77
C TYR A 771 1.26 -16.05 -45.70
N SER A 772 0.03 -16.41 -45.32
CA SER A 772 -0.86 -17.24 -46.15
C SER A 772 -1.23 -16.60 -47.49
N ASN A 773 -1.44 -15.28 -47.54
CA ASN A 773 -1.68 -14.58 -48.81
C ASN A 773 -0.42 -14.47 -49.67
N ASP A 774 0.77 -14.40 -49.06
CA ASP A 774 2.05 -14.34 -49.78
C ASP A 774 2.46 -15.69 -50.38
N ALA A 775 2.19 -16.79 -49.68
CA ALA A 775 2.33 -18.13 -50.26
C ALA A 775 1.52 -18.28 -51.55
N VAL A 776 0.26 -17.83 -51.53
CA VAL A 776 -0.62 -17.81 -52.71
C VAL A 776 -0.09 -16.88 -53.80
N TYR A 777 0.44 -15.71 -53.44
CA TYR A 777 1.04 -14.77 -54.39
C TYR A 777 2.28 -15.38 -55.08
N ALA A 778 3.20 -15.96 -54.31
CA ALA A 778 4.40 -16.65 -54.82
C ALA A 778 4.05 -17.83 -55.74
N ALA A 779 3.13 -18.70 -55.30
CA ALA A 779 2.64 -19.82 -56.10
C ALA A 779 1.95 -19.39 -57.40
N GLN A 780 1.42 -18.16 -57.45
CA GLN A 780 0.82 -17.57 -58.65
C GLN A 780 1.85 -16.86 -59.54
N CYS A 781 2.92 -16.26 -58.99
CA CYS A 781 4.02 -15.66 -59.76
C CYS A 781 4.74 -16.67 -60.67
N VAL A 782 4.75 -17.96 -60.30
CA VAL A 782 5.25 -19.10 -61.10
C VAL A 782 4.80 -19.07 -62.58
N HIS A 783 3.61 -18.54 -62.89
CA HIS A 783 3.16 -18.43 -64.27
C HIS A 783 4.04 -17.53 -65.15
N ILE A 784 4.73 -16.54 -64.59
CA ILE A 784 5.54 -15.57 -65.34
C ILE A 784 6.70 -16.30 -66.03
N HIS A 785 7.47 -17.07 -65.26
CA HIS A 785 8.59 -17.88 -65.73
C HIS A 785 8.16 -19.03 -66.66
N ILE A 786 6.93 -19.55 -66.51
CA ILE A 786 6.37 -20.56 -67.41
C ILE A 786 5.94 -19.94 -68.75
N PHE A 787 5.42 -18.71 -68.75
CA PHE A 787 4.95 -18.04 -69.97
C PHE A 787 6.05 -17.32 -70.76
N GLU A 788 7.18 -16.99 -70.15
CA GLU A 788 8.37 -16.46 -70.84
C GLU A 788 8.82 -17.33 -72.04
N PRO A 789 9.16 -18.63 -71.88
CA PRO A 789 9.53 -19.49 -73.01
C PRO A 789 8.36 -19.81 -73.95
N ILE A 790 7.10 -19.69 -73.50
CA ILE A 790 5.93 -19.80 -74.37
C ILE A 790 5.83 -18.57 -75.29
N SER A 791 6.09 -17.36 -74.77
CA SER A 791 6.17 -16.14 -75.58
C SER A 791 7.26 -16.26 -76.65
N GLU A 792 8.48 -16.64 -76.26
CA GLU A 792 9.59 -16.84 -77.20
C GLU A 792 9.26 -17.88 -78.30
N ALA A 793 8.56 -18.96 -77.94
CA ALA A 793 8.31 -20.08 -78.85
C ALA A 793 7.18 -19.85 -79.86
N ILE A 794 6.10 -19.14 -79.51
CA ILE A 794 4.89 -19.07 -80.38
C ILE A 794 4.29 -17.68 -80.60
N GLU A 795 4.72 -16.63 -79.88
CA GLU A 795 4.10 -15.30 -79.99
C GLU A 795 4.23 -14.68 -81.39
N GLU A 796 5.39 -14.84 -82.06
CA GLU A 796 5.58 -14.30 -83.41
C GLU A 796 4.77 -15.06 -84.48
N GLU A 797 4.51 -16.35 -84.30
CA GLU A 797 3.81 -17.21 -85.28
C GLU A 797 2.28 -17.25 -85.11
N LEU A 798 1.76 -17.10 -83.88
CA LEU A 798 0.32 -17.20 -83.60
C LEU A 798 -0.50 -16.12 -84.33
N PHE A 799 -1.60 -16.51 -84.97
CA PHE A 799 -2.36 -15.67 -85.93
C PHE A 799 -1.57 -15.18 -87.16
N GLY A 800 -0.33 -15.63 -87.37
CA GLY A 800 0.43 -15.39 -88.59
C GLY A 800 -0.08 -16.24 -89.76
N LYS A 801 0.39 -15.94 -90.98
CA LYS A 801 0.00 -16.69 -92.19
C LYS A 801 0.31 -18.18 -92.11
N GLN A 802 1.35 -18.58 -91.39
CA GLN A 802 1.68 -20.00 -91.22
C GLN A 802 0.69 -20.70 -90.28
N TRP A 803 0.24 -20.05 -89.19
CA TRP A 803 -0.87 -20.53 -88.36
C TRP A 803 -2.19 -20.66 -89.16
N GLU A 804 -2.46 -19.72 -90.07
CA GLU A 804 -3.66 -19.72 -90.90
C GLU A 804 -3.62 -20.84 -91.98
N GLU A 805 -2.58 -20.83 -92.82
CA GLU A 805 -2.50 -21.59 -94.06
C GLU A 805 -1.76 -22.94 -93.94
N GLU A 806 -0.76 -23.07 -93.05
CA GLU A 806 0.20 -24.19 -93.03
C GLU A 806 0.06 -25.12 -91.80
N LEU A 807 -0.15 -24.56 -90.60
CA LEU A 807 -0.24 -25.30 -89.33
C LEU A 807 -1.64 -25.89 -89.12
N THR A 808 -1.94 -26.89 -89.95
CA THR A 808 -3.30 -27.40 -90.14
C THR A 808 -3.88 -28.19 -88.95
N ARG A 809 -3.12 -28.42 -87.88
CA ARG A 809 -3.52 -29.21 -86.70
C ARG A 809 -3.38 -28.44 -85.39
N ASN A 810 -3.38 -27.11 -85.45
CA ASN A 810 -3.30 -26.25 -84.27
C ASN A 810 -1.99 -26.48 -83.49
N GLU A 811 -0.89 -26.66 -84.24
CA GLU A 811 0.43 -27.02 -83.73
C GLU A 811 0.94 -26.07 -82.64
N LEU A 812 0.63 -24.75 -82.71
CA LEU A 812 1.05 -23.78 -81.70
C LEU A 812 0.31 -23.93 -80.36
N ALA A 813 -1.00 -24.22 -80.38
CA ALA A 813 -1.73 -24.53 -79.15
C ALA A 813 -1.29 -25.87 -78.53
N LEU A 814 -0.88 -26.84 -79.36
CA LEU A 814 -0.23 -28.07 -78.89
C LEU A 814 1.17 -27.82 -78.32
N THR A 815 1.91 -26.81 -78.80
CA THR A 815 3.17 -26.38 -78.18
C THR A 815 2.91 -25.74 -76.82
N LEU A 816 1.97 -24.78 -76.72
CA LEU A 816 1.58 -24.15 -75.45
C LEU A 816 1.20 -25.21 -74.41
N VAL A 817 0.28 -26.13 -74.75
CA VAL A 817 -0.17 -27.18 -73.83
C VAL A 817 0.96 -28.12 -73.42
N ARG A 818 1.91 -28.45 -74.32
CA ARG A 818 3.06 -29.29 -73.95
C ARG A 818 4.03 -28.58 -73.03
N THR A 819 4.36 -27.31 -73.27
CA THR A 819 5.21 -26.54 -72.36
C THR A 819 4.56 -26.42 -70.98
N LEU A 820 3.24 -26.24 -70.92
CA LEU A 820 2.50 -26.31 -69.65
C LEU A 820 2.51 -27.71 -69.01
N GLU A 821 2.46 -28.80 -69.78
CA GLU A 821 2.49 -30.18 -69.29
C GLU A 821 3.89 -30.56 -68.76
N ASP A 822 4.95 -30.15 -69.47
CA ASP A 822 6.35 -30.34 -69.09
C ASP A 822 6.64 -29.63 -67.76
N PHE A 823 6.32 -28.33 -67.62
CA PHE A 823 6.49 -27.59 -66.37
C PHE A 823 5.55 -28.06 -65.24
N MET A 824 4.39 -28.66 -65.55
CA MET A 824 3.47 -29.16 -64.52
C MET A 824 4.12 -30.26 -63.67
N GLY A 825 5.00 -31.08 -64.25
CA GLY A 825 5.72 -32.13 -63.52
C GLY A 825 6.63 -31.55 -62.42
N ASP A 826 7.40 -30.51 -62.76
CA ASP A 826 8.28 -29.82 -61.81
C ASP A 826 7.46 -29.07 -60.76
N VAL A 827 6.37 -28.38 -61.16
CA VAL A 827 5.44 -27.69 -60.26
C VAL A 827 4.77 -28.66 -59.26
N GLU A 828 4.26 -29.81 -59.72
CA GLU A 828 3.67 -30.85 -58.85
C GLU A 828 4.69 -31.50 -57.91
N GLN A 829 5.99 -31.47 -58.25
CA GLN A 829 7.08 -31.92 -57.39
C GLN A 829 7.50 -30.85 -56.38
N TYR A 830 7.66 -29.60 -56.79
CA TYR A 830 8.29 -28.54 -55.99
C TYR A 830 7.38 -27.89 -54.94
N MET A 831 6.07 -27.75 -55.19
CA MET A 831 5.14 -27.05 -54.28
C MET A 831 4.10 -27.99 -53.66
N ASP A 832 3.58 -27.63 -52.47
CA ASP A 832 2.43 -28.36 -51.91
C ASP A 832 1.20 -28.33 -52.84
N SER A 833 0.40 -29.40 -52.79
CA SER A 833 -0.88 -29.58 -53.47
C SER A 833 -1.83 -28.37 -53.42
N LEU A 834 -1.90 -27.65 -52.31
CA LEU A 834 -2.72 -26.44 -52.17
C LEU A 834 -2.14 -25.25 -52.95
N MET A 835 -0.81 -25.10 -52.98
CA MET A 835 -0.13 -24.06 -53.76
C MET A 835 -0.15 -24.38 -55.25
N VAL A 836 0.12 -25.63 -55.65
CA VAL A 836 -0.05 -26.12 -57.02
C VAL A 836 -1.47 -25.83 -57.54
N ARG A 837 -2.50 -26.02 -56.71
CA ARG A 837 -3.88 -25.65 -57.09
C ARG A 837 -4.00 -24.17 -57.45
N LYS A 838 -3.31 -23.25 -56.74
CA LYS A 838 -3.28 -21.81 -57.05
C LYS A 838 -2.49 -21.49 -58.32
N THR A 839 -1.37 -22.19 -58.53
CA THR A 839 -0.58 -22.11 -59.78
C THR A 839 -1.41 -22.53 -60.99
N VAL A 840 -2.19 -23.61 -60.89
CA VAL A 840 -3.07 -24.05 -61.98
C VAL A 840 -4.18 -23.01 -62.28
N ASP A 841 -4.74 -22.33 -61.26
CA ASP A 841 -5.68 -21.22 -61.49
C ASP A 841 -4.99 -20.02 -62.18
N ALA A 842 -3.75 -19.71 -61.81
CA ALA A 842 -2.96 -18.71 -62.52
C ALA A 842 -2.75 -19.10 -63.99
N LEU A 843 -2.23 -20.30 -64.27
CA LEU A 843 -1.93 -20.78 -65.62
C LEU A 843 -3.15 -20.82 -66.55
N VAL A 844 -4.35 -21.14 -66.06
CA VAL A 844 -5.61 -21.01 -66.82
C VAL A 844 -5.85 -19.55 -67.24
N THR A 845 -5.72 -18.63 -66.29
CA THR A 845 -5.95 -17.19 -66.50
C THR A 845 -4.90 -16.61 -67.44
N SER A 846 -3.62 -16.96 -67.25
CA SER A 846 -2.50 -16.58 -68.10
C SER A 846 -2.65 -17.11 -69.53
N SER A 847 -3.13 -18.34 -69.73
CA SER A 847 -3.38 -18.90 -71.08
C SER A 847 -4.39 -18.07 -71.87
N VAL A 848 -5.49 -17.68 -71.22
CA VAL A 848 -6.53 -16.83 -71.82
C VAL A 848 -5.98 -15.44 -72.12
N ILE A 849 -5.27 -14.82 -71.17
CA ILE A 849 -4.70 -13.49 -71.31
C ILE A 849 -3.60 -13.45 -72.40
N PHE A 850 -2.73 -14.46 -72.45
CA PHE A 850 -1.69 -14.62 -73.47
C PHE A 850 -2.29 -14.69 -74.87
N TYR A 851 -3.28 -15.57 -75.08
CA TYR A 851 -3.92 -15.75 -76.39
C TYR A 851 -4.58 -14.45 -76.90
N ILE A 852 -5.25 -13.71 -76.00
CA ILE A 852 -5.84 -12.40 -76.32
C ILE A 852 -4.74 -11.34 -76.54
N GLY A 853 -3.66 -11.35 -75.76
CA GLY A 853 -2.54 -10.42 -75.89
C GLY A 853 -1.81 -10.56 -77.22
N CYS A 854 -1.56 -11.79 -77.67
CA CYS A 854 -1.05 -12.08 -79.01
C CYS A 854 -1.98 -11.48 -80.09
N LEU A 855 -3.30 -11.67 -79.97
CA LEU A 855 -4.28 -11.17 -80.94
C LEU A 855 -4.25 -9.64 -81.04
N ILE A 856 -4.14 -8.94 -79.90
CA ILE A 856 -3.98 -7.49 -79.83
C ILE A 856 -2.68 -7.05 -80.52
N LYS A 857 -1.53 -7.64 -80.15
CA LYS A 857 -0.22 -7.33 -80.75
C LYS A 857 -0.22 -7.53 -82.27
N LYS A 858 -0.97 -8.51 -82.78
CA LYS A 858 -1.15 -8.70 -84.24
C LYS A 858 -2.00 -7.59 -84.88
N SER A 859 -3.09 -7.14 -84.26
CA SER A 859 -3.83 -5.94 -84.72
C SER A 859 -2.92 -4.70 -84.78
N GLU A 860 -1.98 -4.56 -83.83
CA GLU A 860 -1.02 -3.45 -83.82
C GLU A 860 0.03 -3.55 -84.93
N SER A 861 0.41 -4.77 -85.31
CA SER A 861 1.30 -5.04 -86.45
C SER A 861 0.61 -4.81 -87.81
N HIS A 862 -0.72 -4.81 -87.83
CA HIS A 862 -1.51 -4.72 -89.05
C HIS A 862 -1.62 -3.27 -89.55
N ASN A 863 -1.11 -3.02 -90.77
CA ASN A 863 -0.96 -1.68 -91.34
C ASN A 863 -1.98 -1.37 -92.46
N SER A 864 -3.09 -2.11 -92.55
CA SER A 864 -4.04 -2.04 -93.68
C SER A 864 -5.47 -1.73 -93.25
N ASN A 865 -5.91 -0.49 -93.46
CA ASN A 865 -7.30 -0.06 -93.20
C ASN A 865 -8.28 -0.42 -94.35
N LYS A 866 -8.04 -1.52 -95.08
CA LYS A 866 -8.78 -1.88 -96.33
C LYS A 866 -8.85 -3.35 -96.68
N VAL A 867 -7.91 -4.14 -96.19
CA VAL A 867 -7.81 -5.59 -96.42
C VAL A 867 -7.74 -6.21 -95.04
N PRO A 868 -8.52 -7.25 -94.71
CA PRO A 868 -8.40 -7.96 -93.44
C PRO A 868 -6.98 -8.49 -93.23
N MET A 869 -6.62 -8.77 -91.98
CA MET A 869 -5.35 -9.43 -91.65
C MET A 869 -5.37 -10.90 -92.09
N PHE A 870 -6.49 -11.59 -91.86
CA PHE A 870 -6.70 -12.97 -92.29
C PHE A 870 -7.07 -13.03 -93.78
N SER A 871 -6.60 -14.06 -94.46
CA SER A 871 -6.86 -14.34 -95.87
C SER A 871 -8.22 -15.01 -96.08
N ASP A 872 -8.61 -15.85 -95.13
CA ASP A 872 -9.89 -16.52 -95.00
C ASP A 872 -10.35 -16.45 -93.52
N VAL A 873 -11.36 -15.64 -93.27
CA VAL A 873 -11.89 -15.35 -91.92
C VAL A 873 -12.57 -16.58 -91.31
N ASP A 874 -13.27 -17.39 -92.11
CA ASP A 874 -13.91 -18.62 -91.63
C ASP A 874 -12.84 -19.64 -91.23
N LEU A 875 -11.79 -19.80 -92.04
CA LEU A 875 -10.65 -20.65 -91.69
C LEU A 875 -9.96 -20.18 -90.39
N ALA A 876 -9.71 -18.88 -90.23
CA ALA A 876 -9.09 -18.33 -89.01
C ALA A 876 -9.96 -18.53 -87.76
N LEU A 877 -11.28 -18.39 -87.85
CA LEU A 877 -12.20 -18.64 -86.73
C LEU A 877 -12.26 -20.12 -86.35
N ASN A 878 -12.36 -21.01 -87.35
CA ASN A 878 -12.27 -22.46 -87.12
C ASN A 878 -10.91 -22.87 -86.53
N ARG A 879 -9.81 -22.16 -86.84
CA ARG A 879 -8.51 -22.33 -86.16
C ARG A 879 -8.59 -21.93 -84.69
N MET A 880 -9.13 -20.76 -84.37
CA MET A 880 -9.28 -20.28 -82.99
C MET A 880 -10.11 -21.26 -82.13
N LEU A 881 -11.21 -21.81 -82.66
CA LEU A 881 -11.99 -22.85 -81.95
C LEU A 881 -11.17 -24.12 -81.70
N GLY A 882 -10.28 -24.49 -82.63
CA GLY A 882 -9.33 -25.60 -82.44
C GLY A 882 -8.33 -25.32 -81.31
N ASP A 883 -7.73 -24.14 -81.29
CA ASP A 883 -6.79 -23.72 -80.23
C ASP A 883 -7.47 -23.66 -78.86
N PHE A 884 -8.64 -23.01 -78.77
CA PHE A 884 -9.45 -22.93 -77.55
C PHE A 884 -9.79 -24.31 -77.02
N LYS A 885 -10.20 -25.23 -77.91
CA LYS A 885 -10.57 -26.58 -77.55
C LYS A 885 -9.37 -27.34 -76.97
N ILE A 886 -8.19 -27.24 -77.59
CA ILE A 886 -6.96 -27.93 -77.14
C ILE A 886 -6.53 -27.42 -75.76
N MET A 887 -6.51 -26.10 -75.55
CA MET A 887 -6.17 -25.51 -74.25
C MET A 887 -7.21 -25.88 -73.17
N ARG A 888 -8.50 -25.91 -73.53
CA ARG A 888 -9.58 -26.28 -72.60
C ARG A 888 -9.54 -27.77 -72.22
N GLU A 889 -9.42 -28.68 -73.19
CA GLU A 889 -9.36 -30.14 -72.93
C GLU A 889 -8.16 -30.51 -72.04
N TYR A 890 -7.05 -29.76 -72.10
CA TYR A 890 -5.93 -29.90 -71.16
C TYR A 890 -6.35 -29.57 -69.72
N PHE A 891 -6.85 -28.35 -69.46
CA PHE A 891 -7.20 -27.93 -68.10
C PHE A 891 -8.44 -28.64 -67.53
N GLU A 892 -9.42 -29.01 -68.36
CA GLU A 892 -10.52 -29.89 -67.95
C GLU A 892 -10.00 -31.30 -67.58
N GLY A 893 -8.99 -31.80 -68.29
CA GLY A 893 -8.27 -33.04 -67.96
C GLY A 893 -7.51 -33.00 -66.61
N LEU A 894 -7.28 -31.81 -66.04
CA LEU A 894 -6.75 -31.66 -64.68
C LEU A 894 -7.83 -31.79 -63.60
N GLY A 895 -9.12 -31.87 -63.96
CA GLY A 895 -10.25 -31.89 -63.03
C GLY A 895 -10.26 -33.05 -62.03
N GLU A 896 -9.76 -34.22 -62.40
CA GLU A 896 -9.63 -35.36 -61.49
C GLU A 896 -8.56 -35.15 -60.40
N ARG A 897 -7.55 -34.32 -60.67
CA ARG A 897 -6.48 -33.96 -59.72
C ARG A 897 -6.83 -32.74 -58.87
N PHE A 898 -7.48 -31.74 -59.47
CA PHE A 898 -7.64 -30.41 -58.90
C PHE A 898 -9.12 -29.99 -58.82
N PRO A 899 -9.85 -30.38 -57.75
CA PRO A 899 -11.26 -30.08 -57.60
C PRO A 899 -11.62 -28.61 -57.83
N GLY A 900 -12.69 -28.38 -58.60
CA GLY A 900 -13.22 -27.06 -58.92
C GLY A 900 -12.52 -26.32 -60.06
N ILE A 901 -11.43 -26.85 -60.64
CA ILE A 901 -10.76 -26.23 -61.81
C ILE A 901 -11.71 -26.04 -63.00
N GLU A 902 -12.61 -26.99 -63.24
CA GLU A 902 -13.64 -26.93 -64.30
C GLU A 902 -14.42 -25.60 -64.29
N ARG A 903 -14.81 -25.10 -63.12
CA ARG A 903 -15.57 -23.84 -62.98
C ARG A 903 -14.72 -22.60 -63.23
N HIS A 904 -13.42 -22.68 -62.97
CA HIS A 904 -12.48 -21.61 -63.26
C HIS A 904 -12.18 -21.59 -64.77
N VAL A 905 -11.92 -22.75 -65.37
CA VAL A 905 -11.77 -22.93 -66.83
C VAL A 905 -13.01 -22.45 -67.58
N GLU A 906 -14.21 -22.81 -67.16
CA GLU A 906 -15.48 -22.35 -67.75
C GLU A 906 -15.56 -20.81 -67.75
N ARG A 907 -15.30 -20.18 -66.60
CA ARG A 907 -15.34 -18.71 -66.42
C ARG A 907 -14.27 -17.97 -67.23
N GLU A 908 -13.04 -18.46 -67.24
CA GLU A 908 -11.95 -17.78 -67.95
C GLU A 908 -12.06 -17.96 -69.48
N PHE A 909 -12.44 -19.15 -69.96
CA PHE A 909 -12.64 -19.40 -71.39
C PHE A 909 -13.96 -18.82 -71.95
N GLU A 910 -14.91 -18.38 -71.12
CA GLU A 910 -16.07 -17.59 -71.56
C GLU A 910 -15.63 -16.32 -72.30
N VAL A 911 -14.52 -15.70 -71.87
CA VAL A 911 -13.93 -14.52 -72.52
C VAL A 911 -13.45 -14.86 -73.94
N LEU A 912 -12.77 -16.00 -74.13
CA LEU A 912 -12.33 -16.46 -75.45
C LEU A 912 -13.51 -16.73 -76.38
N GLY A 913 -14.57 -17.37 -75.88
CA GLY A 913 -15.82 -17.56 -76.63
C GLY A 913 -16.46 -16.24 -77.06
N THR A 914 -16.49 -15.26 -76.16
CA THR A 914 -16.99 -13.89 -76.42
C THR A 914 -16.18 -13.19 -77.51
N VAL A 915 -14.85 -13.31 -77.48
CA VAL A 915 -13.94 -12.74 -78.50
C VAL A 915 -14.16 -13.39 -79.87
N HIS A 916 -14.30 -14.71 -79.94
CA HIS A 916 -14.58 -15.43 -81.18
C HIS A 916 -15.94 -15.04 -81.79
N GLU A 917 -16.99 -14.91 -80.98
CA GLU A 917 -18.30 -14.49 -81.50
C GLU A 917 -18.27 -13.06 -82.03
N LEU A 918 -17.58 -12.12 -81.34
CA LEU A 918 -17.36 -10.76 -81.82
C LEU A 918 -16.62 -10.74 -83.18
N LEU A 919 -15.58 -11.54 -83.35
CA LEU A 919 -14.87 -11.71 -84.63
C LEU A 919 -15.75 -12.37 -85.70
N SER A 920 -16.65 -13.28 -85.32
CA SER A 920 -17.61 -13.94 -86.22
C SER A 920 -18.70 -12.99 -86.72
N ILE A 921 -19.18 -12.08 -85.87
CA ILE A 921 -20.07 -10.97 -86.24
C ILE A 921 -19.32 -9.99 -87.15
N ALA A 922 -18.08 -9.61 -86.80
CA ALA A 922 -17.22 -8.75 -87.62
C ALA A 922 -16.92 -9.33 -89.01
N GLY A 923 -16.90 -10.66 -89.14
CA GLY A 923 -16.73 -11.38 -90.42
C GLY A 923 -18.02 -11.57 -91.23
N GLY A 924 -19.18 -11.19 -90.68
CA GLY A 924 -20.49 -11.46 -91.30
C GLY A 924 -20.85 -12.96 -91.34
N LEU A 925 -20.27 -13.77 -90.45
CA LEU A 925 -20.52 -15.21 -90.32
C LEU A 925 -21.55 -15.53 -89.23
N SER A 926 -21.80 -14.61 -88.30
CA SER A 926 -22.87 -14.69 -87.30
C SER A 926 -23.92 -13.59 -87.50
N GLU A 927 -25.19 -13.90 -87.20
CA GLU A 927 -26.31 -12.94 -87.15
C GLU A 927 -26.57 -12.41 -85.72
N SER A 928 -25.72 -12.73 -84.75
CA SER A 928 -25.79 -12.24 -83.36
C SER A 928 -25.62 -10.72 -83.26
N ASP A 929 -26.24 -10.09 -82.25
CA ASP A 929 -26.03 -8.67 -81.95
C ASP A 929 -24.70 -8.48 -81.21
N ALA A 930 -23.81 -7.65 -81.75
CA ALA A 930 -22.53 -7.31 -81.12
C ALA A 930 -22.69 -6.67 -79.73
N ALA A 931 -23.81 -5.97 -79.49
CA ALA A 931 -24.04 -5.24 -78.24
C ALA A 931 -23.98 -6.13 -76.99
N ASP A 932 -24.58 -7.33 -77.04
CA ASP A 932 -24.59 -8.26 -75.90
C ASP A 932 -23.16 -8.73 -75.56
N PHE A 933 -22.34 -9.00 -76.58
CA PHE A 933 -20.96 -9.48 -76.41
C PHE A 933 -19.99 -8.36 -76.02
N ILE A 934 -20.21 -7.13 -76.49
CA ILE A 934 -19.51 -5.92 -76.00
C ILE A 934 -19.74 -5.74 -74.50
N VAL A 935 -20.98 -5.92 -74.02
CA VAL A 935 -21.31 -5.84 -72.59
C VAL A 935 -20.65 -6.98 -71.79
N MET A 936 -20.48 -8.18 -72.35
CA MET A 936 -19.75 -9.26 -71.68
C MET A 936 -18.25 -8.99 -71.57
N ILE A 937 -17.61 -8.42 -72.60
CA ILE A 937 -16.22 -7.92 -72.49
C ILE A 937 -16.12 -6.82 -71.43
N GLN A 938 -17.02 -5.83 -71.42
CA GLN A 938 -17.00 -4.75 -70.44
C GLN A 938 -17.10 -5.25 -68.99
N LYS A 939 -17.90 -6.30 -68.72
CA LYS A 939 -17.97 -6.94 -67.40
C LYS A 939 -16.64 -7.55 -66.94
N ARG A 940 -15.80 -8.03 -67.88
CA ARG A 940 -14.47 -8.60 -67.57
C ARG A 940 -13.40 -7.52 -67.45
N VAL A 941 -13.44 -6.49 -68.30
CA VAL A 941 -12.38 -5.47 -68.44
C VAL A 941 -12.57 -4.27 -67.50
N LYS A 942 -13.81 -3.87 -67.18
CA LYS A 942 -14.14 -2.73 -66.29
C LYS A 942 -13.52 -1.35 -66.64
N ASP A 943 -12.96 -1.15 -67.84
CA ASP A 943 -12.59 0.18 -68.36
C ASP A 943 -13.14 0.32 -69.78
N VAL A 944 -14.06 1.27 -69.96
CA VAL A 944 -14.75 1.48 -71.24
C VAL A 944 -13.78 1.86 -72.37
N ASN A 945 -12.66 2.53 -72.06
CA ASN A 945 -11.67 2.91 -73.06
C ASN A 945 -10.88 1.69 -73.55
N LEU A 946 -10.53 0.77 -72.64
CA LEU A 946 -9.86 -0.49 -73.00
C LEU A 946 -10.81 -1.37 -73.82
N THR A 947 -12.05 -1.56 -73.38
CA THR A 947 -13.10 -2.27 -74.13
C THR A 947 -13.25 -1.68 -75.54
N LYS A 948 -13.35 -0.34 -75.66
CA LYS A 948 -13.53 0.34 -76.95
C LYS A 948 -12.33 0.18 -77.89
N HIS A 949 -11.10 0.26 -77.37
CA HIS A 949 -9.90 -0.04 -78.15
C HIS A 949 -9.82 -1.51 -78.58
N PHE A 950 -10.23 -2.44 -77.71
CA PHE A 950 -10.22 -3.87 -77.99
C PHE A 950 -11.25 -4.28 -79.05
N ILE A 951 -12.49 -3.84 -78.94
CA ILE A 951 -13.53 -4.09 -79.96
C ILE A 951 -13.12 -3.47 -81.32
N SER A 952 -12.47 -2.30 -81.31
CA SER A 952 -11.88 -1.70 -82.53
C SER A 952 -10.82 -2.60 -83.18
N ASP A 953 -9.96 -3.24 -82.38
CA ASP A 953 -8.93 -4.15 -82.90
C ASP A 953 -9.52 -5.44 -83.49
N LEU A 954 -10.55 -6.02 -82.87
CA LEU A 954 -11.22 -7.21 -83.42
C LEU A 954 -11.82 -6.92 -84.81
N TRP A 955 -12.46 -5.75 -85.00
CA TRP A 955 -12.89 -5.31 -86.32
C TRP A 955 -11.72 -4.92 -87.24
N HIS A 956 -10.63 -4.35 -86.74
CA HIS A 956 -9.46 -4.02 -87.56
C HIS A 956 -8.81 -5.26 -88.19
N LEU A 957 -8.82 -6.39 -87.48
CA LEU A 957 -8.33 -7.68 -87.97
C LEU A 957 -9.21 -8.27 -89.07
N VAL A 958 -10.54 -8.14 -88.95
CA VAL A 958 -11.52 -8.90 -89.76
C VAL A 958 -12.26 -8.06 -90.80
N SER A 959 -12.74 -6.87 -90.44
CA SER A 959 -13.41 -5.92 -91.34
C SER A 959 -12.90 -4.49 -91.09
N PRO A 960 -11.63 -4.17 -91.46
CA PRO A 960 -11.03 -2.86 -91.20
C PRO A 960 -11.71 -1.68 -91.92
N THR A 961 -12.63 -1.94 -92.84
CA THR A 961 -13.54 -0.93 -93.42
C THR A 961 -14.68 -0.52 -92.48
N GLU A 962 -15.01 -1.35 -91.50
CA GLU A 962 -16.14 -1.17 -90.57
C GLU A 962 -15.68 -0.88 -89.13
N GLU A 963 -14.37 -0.88 -88.86
CA GLU A 963 -13.76 -0.44 -87.59
C GLU A 963 -14.36 0.88 -87.06
N ARG A 964 -14.65 1.84 -87.94
CA ARG A 964 -15.31 3.09 -87.57
C ARG A 964 -16.78 2.91 -87.15
N ALA A 965 -17.52 2.01 -87.79
CA ALA A 965 -18.93 1.80 -87.50
C ALA A 965 -19.11 1.12 -86.14
N ILE A 966 -18.25 0.13 -85.82
CA ILE A 966 -18.26 -0.48 -84.48
C ILE A 966 -17.77 0.51 -83.41
N TRP A 967 -16.78 1.37 -83.72
CA TRP A 967 -16.35 2.44 -82.81
C TRP A 967 -17.49 3.39 -82.45
N GLU A 968 -18.28 3.82 -83.44
CA GLU A 968 -19.46 4.68 -83.24
C GLU A 968 -20.59 3.94 -82.50
N LEU A 969 -20.75 2.62 -82.66
CA LEU A 969 -21.67 1.82 -81.85
C LEU A 969 -21.22 1.75 -80.38
N VAL A 970 -19.96 1.38 -80.11
CA VAL A 970 -19.42 1.27 -78.74
C VAL A 970 -19.44 2.64 -78.04
N GLU A 971 -19.18 3.74 -78.77
CA GLU A 971 -19.35 5.11 -78.25
C GLU A 971 -20.81 5.42 -77.89
N SER A 972 -21.79 4.92 -78.65
CA SER A 972 -23.22 5.07 -78.29
C SER A 972 -23.67 4.19 -77.12
N MET A 973 -22.89 3.17 -76.75
CA MET A 973 -23.15 2.27 -75.62
C MET A 973 -22.43 2.70 -74.32
N GLU A 974 -21.67 3.79 -74.32
CA GLU A 974 -20.81 4.23 -73.21
C GLU A 974 -21.59 4.47 -71.89
N GLU A 975 -22.84 4.93 -71.96
CA GLU A 975 -23.72 5.08 -70.79
C GLU A 975 -24.12 3.70 -70.22
N THR A 976 -24.70 2.82 -71.05
CA THR A 976 -25.13 1.46 -70.67
C THR A 976 -23.96 0.58 -70.18
N MET A 977 -22.78 0.73 -70.75
CA MET A 977 -21.57 0.03 -70.30
C MET A 977 -21.16 0.43 -68.89
N ASN A 978 -21.19 1.75 -68.58
CA ASN A 978 -20.91 2.23 -67.23
C ASN A 978 -22.04 1.92 -66.23
N GLU A 979 -23.30 1.79 -66.66
CA GLU A 979 -24.39 1.33 -65.78
C GLU A 979 -24.23 -0.16 -65.38
N ILE A 980 -23.76 -1.01 -66.30
CA ILE A 980 -23.68 -2.47 -66.08
C ILE A 980 -22.37 -2.87 -65.37
N ALA A 981 -21.25 -2.24 -65.72
CA ALA A 981 -19.97 -2.43 -65.08
C ALA A 981 -19.20 -1.09 -65.12
N PRO A 982 -19.40 -0.21 -64.10
CA PRO A 982 -18.79 1.11 -64.05
C PRO A 982 -17.27 1.03 -64.06
N THR A 983 -16.63 2.09 -64.55
CA THR A 983 -15.17 2.23 -64.47
C THR A 983 -14.75 2.37 -63.01
N ASP A 984 -14.02 1.39 -62.51
CA ASP A 984 -13.95 1.05 -61.09
C ASP A 984 -12.61 1.47 -60.47
N ASP A 985 -12.55 2.71 -59.95
CA ASP A 985 -11.39 3.28 -59.25
C ASP A 985 -11.03 2.53 -57.95
N GLU A 986 -11.93 1.68 -57.42
CA GLU A 986 -11.65 0.82 -56.26
C GLU A 986 -10.98 -0.48 -56.71
N ALA A 987 -11.48 -1.13 -57.78
CA ALA A 987 -10.79 -2.25 -58.44
C ALA A 987 -9.43 -1.85 -59.07
N ALA A 988 -9.18 -0.55 -59.27
CA ALA A 988 -7.88 0.02 -59.59
C ALA A 988 -6.92 0.00 -58.40
N GLN A 989 -7.38 0.40 -57.22
CA GLN A 989 -6.59 0.32 -55.99
C GLN A 989 -6.33 -1.14 -55.58
N VAL A 990 -7.31 -2.03 -55.79
CA VAL A 990 -7.12 -3.48 -55.64
C VAL A 990 -6.08 -4.04 -56.63
N ALA A 991 -5.95 -3.48 -57.85
CA ALA A 991 -4.89 -3.86 -58.80
C ALA A 991 -3.49 -3.41 -58.38
N LEU A 992 -3.39 -2.31 -57.65
CA LEU A 992 -2.14 -1.82 -57.06
C LEU A 992 -1.84 -2.50 -55.71
N GLY A 993 -2.84 -3.16 -55.12
CA GLY A 993 -2.77 -3.89 -53.86
C GLY A 993 -1.79 -5.05 -53.88
N ARG A 994 -1.22 -5.36 -52.70
CA ARG A 994 -0.10 -6.30 -52.51
C ARG A 994 -0.41 -7.75 -52.94
N SER A 995 -1.69 -8.13 -53.02
CA SER A 995 -2.16 -9.44 -53.48
C SER A 995 -2.44 -9.54 -54.99
N SER A 996 -2.35 -8.45 -55.75
CA SER A 996 -2.60 -8.46 -57.20
C SER A 996 -1.34 -8.88 -57.97
N VAL A 997 -1.26 -10.17 -58.30
CA VAL A 997 -0.17 -10.75 -59.11
C VAL A 997 -0.16 -10.10 -60.52
N PRO A 998 1.00 -9.62 -61.02
CA PRO A 998 1.16 -9.14 -62.39
C PRO A 998 0.73 -10.19 -63.43
N GLY A 999 0.39 -9.80 -64.66
CA GLY A 999 0.03 -10.73 -65.73
C GLY A 999 -1.35 -11.41 -65.62
N LEU A 1000 -1.89 -11.65 -64.41
CA LEU A 1000 -3.19 -12.30 -64.19
C LEU A 1000 -4.43 -11.38 -64.40
N ARG A 1001 -4.23 -10.17 -64.93
CA ARG A 1001 -5.29 -9.17 -65.16
C ARG A 1001 -5.38 -8.78 -66.64
N LEU A 1002 -6.51 -9.13 -67.25
CA LEU A 1002 -6.81 -8.88 -68.67
C LEU A 1002 -6.82 -7.39 -69.01
N ASP A 1003 -7.39 -6.57 -68.13
CA ASP A 1003 -7.44 -5.11 -68.24
C ASP A 1003 -6.04 -4.49 -68.18
N ALA A 1004 -5.20 -4.92 -67.23
CA ALA A 1004 -3.81 -4.46 -67.15
C ALA A 1004 -2.97 -4.88 -68.36
N MET A 1005 -3.15 -6.11 -68.88
CA MET A 1005 -2.49 -6.57 -70.11
C MET A 1005 -2.92 -5.73 -71.33
N MET A 1006 -4.22 -5.47 -71.51
CA MET A 1006 -4.71 -4.59 -72.58
C MET A 1006 -4.10 -3.19 -72.48
N ALA A 1007 -4.05 -2.61 -71.28
CA ALA A 1007 -3.49 -1.29 -71.04
C ALA A 1007 -1.99 -1.22 -71.38
N ASN A 1008 -1.19 -2.20 -70.95
CA ASN A 1008 0.24 -2.27 -71.27
C ASN A 1008 0.49 -2.26 -72.79
N ASN A 1009 -0.26 -3.06 -73.55
CA ASN A 1009 -0.15 -3.06 -75.01
C ASN A 1009 -0.58 -1.71 -75.60
N TYR A 1010 -1.68 -1.12 -75.12
CA TYR A 1010 -2.19 0.14 -75.68
C TYR A 1010 -1.37 1.39 -75.35
N MET A 1011 -0.57 1.38 -74.28
CA MET A 1011 0.41 2.44 -74.00
C MET A 1011 1.66 2.33 -74.88
N ASN A 1012 2.09 1.10 -75.20
CA ASN A 1012 3.20 0.83 -76.12
C ASN A 1012 2.79 0.89 -77.60
N SER A 1013 1.52 1.20 -77.88
CA SER A 1013 0.93 1.11 -79.22
C SER A 1013 1.48 2.12 -80.21
N LYS A 1014 1.78 1.62 -81.42
CA LYS A 1014 2.14 2.46 -82.58
C LYS A 1014 0.91 3.10 -83.25
N ARG A 1015 -0.30 2.55 -83.01
CA ARG A 1015 -1.57 3.16 -83.43
C ARG A 1015 -1.87 4.33 -82.47
N LYS A 1016 -2.28 5.50 -82.97
CA LYS A 1016 -2.53 6.69 -82.13
C LYS A 1016 -3.81 6.55 -81.29
N ARG A 1017 -3.73 5.78 -80.21
CA ARG A 1017 -4.77 5.58 -79.21
C ARG A 1017 -4.63 6.65 -78.13
N SER A 1018 -5.70 7.38 -77.82
CA SER A 1018 -5.71 8.31 -76.68
C SER A 1018 -6.35 7.61 -75.48
N VAL A 1019 -5.59 6.76 -74.81
CA VAL A 1019 -5.91 6.32 -73.44
C VAL A 1019 -5.84 7.59 -72.58
N LYS A 1020 -6.99 8.16 -72.19
CA LYS A 1020 -7.06 9.43 -71.47
C LYS A 1020 -7.05 9.18 -69.96
N ALA A 1021 -5.89 9.29 -69.30
CA ALA A 1021 -5.79 9.38 -67.84
C ALA A 1021 -6.63 8.32 -67.10
N SER A 1022 -6.65 7.09 -67.65
CA SER A 1022 -7.59 6.07 -67.20
C SER A 1022 -7.12 5.38 -65.92
N VAL A 1023 -8.03 4.63 -65.30
CA VAL A 1023 -7.74 3.71 -64.19
C VAL A 1023 -6.47 2.89 -64.47
N ALA A 1024 -6.30 2.38 -65.69
CA ALA A 1024 -5.18 1.53 -66.04
C ALA A 1024 -3.86 2.29 -66.29
N GLU A 1025 -3.90 3.60 -66.57
CA GLU A 1025 -2.69 4.45 -66.63
C GLU A 1025 -2.09 4.63 -65.22
N LYS A 1026 -2.95 4.73 -64.19
CA LYS A 1026 -2.55 4.69 -62.77
C LYS A 1026 -1.98 3.31 -62.38
N MET A 1027 -2.60 2.21 -62.84
CA MET A 1027 -2.09 0.85 -62.62
C MET A 1027 -0.68 0.69 -63.20
N MET A 1028 -0.52 0.96 -64.50
CA MET A 1028 0.72 0.72 -65.23
C MET A 1028 1.86 1.59 -64.74
N THR A 1029 1.63 2.87 -64.45
CA THR A 1029 2.67 3.74 -63.86
C THR A 1029 3.04 3.27 -62.45
N GLY A 1030 2.08 2.88 -61.61
CA GLY A 1030 2.34 2.32 -60.28
C GLY A 1030 3.10 0.99 -60.30
N TRP A 1031 2.82 0.11 -61.26
CA TRP A 1031 3.57 -1.14 -61.46
C TRP A 1031 4.97 -0.89 -62.04
N GLN A 1032 5.12 -0.01 -63.03
CA GLN A 1032 6.43 0.37 -63.57
C GLN A 1032 7.34 1.00 -62.50
N SER A 1033 6.80 1.84 -61.61
CA SER A 1033 7.56 2.36 -60.47
C SER A 1033 7.93 1.28 -59.44
N LYS A 1034 7.11 0.24 -59.24
CA LYS A 1034 7.42 -0.92 -58.38
C LYS A 1034 8.43 -1.89 -59.00
N TRP A 1035 8.59 -1.90 -60.33
CA TRP A 1035 9.51 -2.81 -61.03
C TRP A 1035 10.87 -2.14 -61.23
N ALA A 1036 10.89 -0.87 -61.65
CA ALA A 1036 12.13 -0.10 -61.75
C ALA A 1036 12.86 0.02 -60.39
N SER A 1037 12.12 0.14 -59.28
CA SER A 1037 12.71 0.11 -57.92
C SER A 1037 13.39 -1.20 -57.54
N ASN A 1038 13.18 -2.28 -58.30
CA ASN A 1038 13.82 -3.57 -58.08
C ASN A 1038 14.94 -3.84 -59.10
N GLU A 1039 15.04 -3.05 -60.18
CA GLU A 1039 16.11 -3.12 -61.18
C GLU A 1039 17.23 -2.10 -60.88
N ASP A 1040 16.89 -0.89 -60.37
CA ASP A 1040 17.84 0.19 -60.09
C ASP A 1040 18.81 -0.11 -58.90
N ASP A 1041 18.52 -1.13 -58.06
CA ASP A 1041 19.34 -1.52 -56.90
C ASP A 1041 20.45 -2.57 -57.25
N GLU A 1042 20.46 -3.17 -58.45
CA GLU A 1042 21.50 -4.15 -58.85
C GLU A 1042 22.75 -3.52 -59.54
N ASP A 1043 22.81 -2.18 -59.70
CA ASP A 1043 23.84 -1.50 -60.53
C ASP A 1043 24.63 -0.37 -59.78
N ASP A 1044 24.90 -0.53 -58.46
CA ASP A 1044 25.86 0.32 -57.70
C ASP A 1044 27.20 -0.42 -57.42
N PRO A 1045 28.31 -0.09 -58.13
CA PRO A 1045 29.54 -0.90 -58.12
C PRO A 1045 30.67 -0.41 -57.19
N GLU A 1046 30.91 -1.15 -56.11
CA GLU A 1046 32.07 -1.13 -55.14
C GLU A 1046 32.45 0.21 -54.47
#